data_AF-A0A3N7GJN7-F1
#
_entry.id   AF-A0A3N7GJN7-F1
#
_cell.length_a   1.000
_cell.length_b   1.000
_cell.length_c   1.000
_cell.angle_alpha   90.00
_cell.angle_beta   90.00
_cell.angle_gamma   90.00
#
_symmetry.space_group_name_H-M   'P 1'
#
loop_
_entity.id
_entity.type
_entity.pdbx_description
1 polymer ?
#
loop_
_entity_poly.entity_id
_entity_poly.type
_entity_poly.pdbx_seq_one_letter_code
_entity_poly.pdbx_strand_id
1 'polypeptide(L)'
;MKEKMLTSGRKYRGNCLGLPGNQERKSLLKALLMRVAVTCFLLTSLMVYGFAGNLKAQRVTINKKDAAFTEVIAELRRQSGYNFLFKKELARKVGKISIQAKDEALMDVLERVVAGKPLTYTILDEIQSIVIKERPNTVPRGLKSGPQASVAVDHVQQPVKGIVTNETGAPIEGVSVRIKGQDVVTYTDERGAYEISTPQVDGSTLVFSSVGYVNEEVKVGQSRNVNVTLRTYVADLDEVVVVGYGTQKKATLTGSVATAKGADIVKSPAANVSQSLAGRLPGVIINSRSGEPGRDDPSILVRGRGTTGSTAALVIIDGVERGGLGQLNPNDIETITVLKDASAAIYGSRAANGVILVTTKRGTVGKPTIGLSFNQGFSQPTRNPKMADAYTFGKISNNIEIDEGREAIFSDDELQKYRDGSDPDYPNTDWYDYIVRPFTPQHRGNISVSGGNERSKYYFSLGDLAQSGQYQGGSTKFKSYNVRSNVDVQVTDELTVGLNVSGRVDNRHYPFRSNNELNSHIYLYQPNWQPYWPGTNYMQPLRGSENIHNWVTDNAGYQQEDTRAVQSNLFFKWELPWVKGLSIDGSGSYDFSGVYGKQFETPSYVYREEGGQYVKGLSGMSRSLANLNQTSYAVTQMYLNSKINYTRQFDAHHVALMAGYEQIQVRNSTMQAGRSDFLSISLPELNMGSSDKSKQSNSGFSGQDARQNVFGRVNYDYAGKYLAEVTLRADGSSKFPKEKRFGFFPGASVGWRISEESFMDNVDFIGNLKLRGSYGKMGNDAVSAFQYMMTYGFGNNYVIGNNDVSGLVQTNVPNPFITWETAETWNAGFEAGLWNGLLDVEFDYFKSRRSDILTKRNATVPDYTGLTLPDENIGIVDNRGVELVLSHANNVNEFSYQLSGNVSFARNKVVFADEQPAAEPYQYATGRPFGAALLYRSLGVYRDQAQVDATPHLPGTKPGDLIYQDVNGDGEIDSNKAKQTFLKSFLDLRLTSRIKDLIWPYSSRDRKMHSSISAVGSR
;
A
#
# COMPACT_ATOMS: atom_id res chain seq x y z
N MET A 1 -75.61 10.94 15.98
CA MET A 1 -76.82 10.36 15.34
C MET A 1 -76.59 10.38 13.83
N LYS A 2 -76.70 9.21 13.19
CA LYS A 2 -76.92 8.92 11.75
C LYS A 2 -75.87 9.31 10.67
N GLU A 3 -75.14 8.27 10.26
CA GLU A 3 -75.06 7.68 8.90
C GLU A 3 -74.97 8.53 7.61
N LYS A 4 -74.00 8.08 6.79
CA LYS A 4 -73.99 7.92 5.32
C LYS A 4 -73.69 9.12 4.41
N MET A 5 -72.48 9.10 3.85
CA MET A 5 -72.26 9.16 2.40
C MET A 5 -70.92 8.46 2.02
N LEU A 6 -71.05 7.30 1.37
CA LEU A 6 -70.03 6.63 0.53
C LEU A 6 -70.49 6.88 -0.92
N THR A 7 -69.68 7.37 -1.84
CA THR A 7 -68.87 6.53 -2.74
C THR A 7 -68.08 7.42 -3.72
N SER A 8 -66.78 7.13 -3.87
CA SER A 8 -66.01 7.03 -5.14
C SER A 8 -64.52 7.33 -4.88
N GLY A 9 -63.62 6.47 -5.38
CA GLY A 9 -62.19 6.77 -5.33
C GLY A 9 -61.22 5.58 -5.29
N ARG A 10 -61.17 4.84 -6.42
CA ARG A 10 -60.01 4.10 -6.99
C ARG A 10 -59.06 3.28 -6.07
N LYS A 11 -59.05 1.98 -6.36
CA LYS A 11 -58.03 0.97 -6.04
C LYS A 11 -56.62 1.41 -6.44
N TYR A 12 -55.66 1.31 -5.52
CA TYR A 12 -54.30 0.85 -5.78
C TYR A 12 -53.92 -0.18 -4.70
N ARG A 13 -53.83 -1.46 -5.09
CA ARG A 13 -53.20 -2.51 -4.27
C ARG A 13 -51.69 -2.42 -4.47
N GLY A 14 -50.97 -1.98 -3.43
CA GLY A 14 -49.52 -2.17 -3.32
C GLY A 14 -49.23 -3.42 -2.51
N ASN A 15 -48.71 -4.46 -3.15
CA ASN A 15 -48.18 -5.64 -2.48
C ASN A 15 -46.98 -5.24 -1.62
N CYS A 16 -47.10 -5.39 -0.30
CA CYS A 16 -45.96 -5.34 0.62
C CYS A 16 -45.20 -6.67 0.53
N LEU A 17 -44.09 -6.68 -0.21
CA LEU A 17 -43.07 -7.71 -0.08
C LEU A 17 -42.24 -7.40 1.18
N GLY A 18 -42.40 -8.24 2.21
CA GLY A 18 -41.57 -8.19 3.42
C GLY A 18 -40.09 -8.36 3.08
N LEU A 19 -39.24 -7.52 3.68
CA LEU A 19 -37.79 -7.61 3.52
C LEU A 19 -37.25 -8.79 4.34
N PRO A 20 -36.40 -9.66 3.75
CA PRO A 20 -35.86 -10.81 4.46
C PRO A 20 -34.79 -10.44 5.50
N GLY A 21 -34.68 -11.29 6.53
CA GLY A 21 -33.83 -11.10 7.72
C GLY A 21 -32.31 -11.18 7.45
N ASN A 22 -31.51 -10.88 8.48
CA ASN A 22 -30.06 -10.64 8.40
C ASN A 22 -29.25 -11.85 7.88
N GLN A 23 -29.67 -13.09 8.18
CA GLN A 23 -29.09 -14.31 7.61
C GLN A 23 -29.41 -14.48 6.12
N GLU A 24 -30.63 -14.15 5.70
CA GLU A 24 -31.04 -14.20 4.30
C GLU A 24 -30.40 -13.08 3.48
N ARG A 25 -30.13 -11.89 4.05
CA ARG A 25 -29.32 -10.85 3.39
C ARG A 25 -27.86 -11.25 3.21
N LYS A 26 -27.25 -11.92 4.20
CA LYS A 26 -25.89 -12.48 4.07
C LYS A 26 -25.87 -13.62 3.04
N SER A 27 -26.91 -14.46 3.00
CA SER A 27 -27.11 -15.49 1.98
C SER A 27 -27.30 -14.88 0.59
N LEU A 28 -28.14 -13.85 0.45
CA LEU A 28 -28.43 -13.16 -0.80
C LEU A 28 -27.23 -12.35 -1.30
N LEU A 29 -26.41 -11.77 -0.41
CA LEU A 29 -25.19 -11.07 -0.77
C LEU A 29 -24.05 -12.04 -1.10
N LYS A 30 -23.91 -13.15 -0.37
CA LYS A 30 -23.05 -14.26 -0.78
C LYS A 30 -23.52 -14.84 -2.10
N ALA A 31 -24.82 -14.98 -2.32
CA ALA A 31 -25.39 -15.44 -3.58
C ALA A 31 -25.24 -14.40 -4.68
N LEU A 32 -25.23 -13.09 -4.39
CA LEU A 32 -24.97 -12.03 -5.37
C LEU A 32 -23.50 -11.98 -5.74
N LEU A 33 -22.59 -12.01 -4.77
CA LEU A 33 -21.14 -12.07 -5.00
C LEU A 33 -20.73 -13.39 -5.64
N MET A 34 -21.32 -14.50 -5.23
CA MET A 34 -21.16 -15.79 -5.88
C MET A 34 -21.80 -15.77 -7.27
N ARG A 35 -22.97 -15.14 -7.50
CA ARG A 35 -23.53 -14.97 -8.84
C ARG A 35 -22.70 -14.06 -9.70
N VAL A 36 -22.11 -12.98 -9.21
CA VAL A 36 -21.21 -12.11 -9.99
C VAL A 36 -19.89 -12.83 -10.25
N ALA A 37 -19.30 -13.51 -9.26
CA ALA A 37 -18.11 -14.32 -9.44
C ALA A 37 -18.37 -15.53 -10.37
N VAL A 38 -19.53 -16.19 -10.26
CA VAL A 38 -19.99 -17.27 -11.15
C VAL A 38 -20.38 -16.72 -12.50
N THR A 39 -20.88 -15.49 -12.64
CA THR A 39 -21.19 -14.86 -13.94
C THR A 39 -19.92 -14.39 -14.61
N CYS A 40 -18.95 -13.85 -13.87
CA CYS A 40 -17.61 -13.55 -14.37
C CYS A 40 -16.84 -14.83 -14.70
N PHE A 41 -16.97 -15.89 -13.89
CA PHE A 41 -16.43 -17.22 -14.14
C PHE A 41 -17.17 -17.92 -15.29
N LEU A 42 -18.47 -17.69 -15.48
CA LEU A 42 -19.26 -18.19 -16.60
C LEU A 42 -19.01 -17.39 -17.86
N LEU A 43 -18.70 -16.09 -17.78
CA LEU A 43 -18.31 -15.25 -18.92
C LEU A 43 -16.88 -15.55 -19.32
N THR A 44 -15.95 -15.72 -18.36
CA THR A 44 -14.61 -16.22 -18.64
C THR A 44 -14.65 -17.68 -19.06
N SER A 45 -15.54 -18.52 -18.52
CA SER A 45 -15.70 -19.89 -19.00
C SER A 45 -16.43 -19.96 -20.32
N LEU A 46 -17.37 -19.07 -20.67
CA LEU A 46 -17.99 -18.94 -21.99
C LEU A 46 -16.99 -18.40 -23.02
N MET A 47 -16.09 -17.50 -22.61
CA MET A 47 -14.96 -17.09 -23.43
C MET A 47 -13.97 -18.26 -23.57
N VAL A 48 -13.67 -19.00 -22.51
CA VAL A 48 -12.81 -20.20 -22.57
C VAL A 48 -13.50 -21.35 -23.32
N TYR A 49 -14.82 -21.51 -23.28
CA TYR A 49 -15.60 -22.50 -24.04
C TYR A 49 -15.72 -22.09 -25.51
N GLY A 50 -15.77 -20.78 -25.79
CA GLY A 50 -15.55 -20.22 -27.13
C GLY A 50 -14.15 -20.51 -27.68
N PHE A 51 -13.18 -20.79 -26.80
CA PHE A 51 -11.80 -21.17 -27.14
C PHE A 51 -11.49 -22.68 -26.99
N ALA A 52 -12.31 -23.46 -26.26
CA ALA A 52 -12.06 -24.87 -25.94
C ALA A 52 -12.92 -25.86 -26.77
N GLY A 53 -13.91 -25.37 -27.51
CA GLY A 53 -14.72 -26.15 -28.43
C GLY A 53 -14.06 -26.38 -29.79
N ASN A 54 -12.81 -26.84 -29.86
CA ASN A 54 -12.19 -27.37 -31.08
C ASN A 54 -10.84 -28.03 -30.80
N LEU A 55 -10.81 -29.13 -30.05
CA LEU A 55 -9.65 -30.03 -30.06
C LEU A 55 -10.13 -31.47 -29.81
N LYS A 56 -10.09 -32.29 -30.87
CA LYS A 56 -10.16 -33.77 -30.91
C LYS A 56 -11.51 -34.53 -31.01
N ALA A 57 -12.61 -33.96 -31.50
CA ALA A 57 -13.90 -34.70 -31.54
C ALA A 57 -14.71 -34.65 -32.85
N GLN A 58 -14.08 -34.51 -34.02
CA GLN A 58 -14.83 -34.65 -35.28
C GLN A 58 -14.96 -36.13 -35.67
N ARG A 59 -16.21 -36.58 -35.80
CA ARG A 59 -16.57 -37.94 -36.21
C ARG A 59 -17.01 -37.93 -37.67
N VAL A 60 -16.62 -38.95 -38.42
CA VAL A 60 -16.90 -39.09 -39.85
C VAL A 60 -17.55 -40.44 -40.15
N THR A 61 -18.41 -40.46 -41.18
CA THR A 61 -19.03 -41.67 -41.72
C THR A 61 -18.70 -41.77 -43.20
N ILE A 62 -17.92 -42.77 -43.60
CA ILE A 62 -17.51 -42.98 -44.98
C ILE A 62 -17.66 -44.46 -45.34
N ASN A 63 -18.24 -44.77 -46.48
CA ASN A 63 -18.31 -46.13 -47.01
C ASN A 63 -17.98 -46.09 -48.50
N LYS A 64 -16.72 -46.38 -48.82
CA LYS A 64 -16.17 -46.34 -50.18
C LYS A 64 -15.40 -47.62 -50.44
N LYS A 65 -15.68 -48.26 -51.57
CA LYS A 65 -14.96 -49.45 -52.06
C LYS A 65 -14.27 -49.08 -53.37
N ASP A 66 -12.97 -49.37 -53.46
CA ASP A 66 -12.12 -49.12 -54.63
C ASP A 66 -12.17 -47.66 -55.16
N ALA A 67 -12.29 -46.69 -54.26
CA ALA A 67 -12.34 -45.27 -54.58
C ALA A 67 -10.94 -44.65 -54.72
N ALA A 68 -10.79 -43.59 -55.51
CA ALA A 68 -9.51 -42.90 -55.62
C ALA A 68 -9.13 -42.23 -54.30
N PHE A 69 -7.83 -42.22 -53.93
CA PHE A 69 -7.35 -41.54 -52.71
C PHE A 69 -7.85 -40.10 -52.59
N THR A 70 -7.86 -39.35 -53.70
CA THR A 70 -8.37 -37.97 -53.75
C THR A 70 -9.86 -37.87 -53.44
N GLU A 71 -10.65 -38.88 -53.79
CA GLU A 71 -12.08 -38.93 -53.51
C GLU A 71 -12.33 -39.20 -52.02
N VAL A 72 -11.59 -40.13 -51.43
CA VAL A 72 -11.63 -40.42 -49.98
C VAL A 72 -11.23 -39.18 -49.17
N ILE A 73 -10.15 -38.50 -49.55
CA ILE A 73 -9.70 -37.28 -48.86
C ILE A 73 -10.68 -36.11 -49.07
N ALA A 74 -11.29 -35.98 -50.25
CA ALA A 74 -12.31 -34.95 -50.48
C ALA A 74 -13.56 -35.16 -49.62
N GLU A 75 -13.98 -36.41 -49.41
CA GLU A 75 -15.11 -36.74 -48.55
C GLU A 75 -14.78 -36.49 -47.07
N LEU A 76 -13.58 -36.87 -46.62
CA LEU A 76 -13.10 -36.56 -45.26
C LEU A 76 -12.98 -35.05 -45.04
N ARG A 77 -12.49 -34.29 -46.03
CA ARG A 77 -12.46 -32.82 -46.01
C ARG A 77 -13.87 -32.24 -45.84
N ARG A 78 -14.84 -32.76 -46.58
CA ARG A 78 -16.23 -32.28 -46.54
C ARG A 78 -16.86 -32.47 -45.16
N GLN A 79 -16.59 -33.60 -44.50
CA GLN A 79 -17.20 -33.93 -43.21
C GLN A 79 -16.44 -33.34 -42.00
N SER A 80 -15.13 -33.18 -42.11
CA SER A 80 -14.29 -32.65 -41.02
C SER A 80 -14.07 -31.13 -41.08
N GLY A 81 -14.15 -30.51 -42.25
CA GLY A 81 -13.76 -29.09 -42.38
C GLY A 81 -12.25 -28.84 -42.25
N TYR A 82 -11.42 -29.87 -42.04
CA TYR A 82 -9.96 -29.75 -42.16
C TYR A 82 -9.56 -29.64 -43.62
N ASN A 83 -8.62 -28.75 -43.93
CA ASN A 83 -7.98 -28.72 -45.25
C ASN A 83 -6.91 -29.81 -45.34
N PHE A 84 -6.93 -30.60 -46.40
CA PHE A 84 -5.94 -31.65 -46.63
C PHE A 84 -4.91 -31.21 -47.66
N LEU A 85 -3.64 -31.17 -47.25
CA LEU A 85 -2.51 -30.78 -48.09
C LEU A 85 -1.65 -32.02 -48.40
N PHE A 86 -1.49 -32.34 -49.68
CA PHE A 86 -0.64 -33.44 -50.14
C PHE A 86 -0.13 -33.15 -51.56
N LYS A 87 1.06 -33.65 -51.92
CA LYS A 87 1.55 -33.50 -53.31
C LYS A 87 0.73 -34.39 -54.24
N LYS A 88 0.38 -33.89 -55.43
CA LYS A 88 -0.45 -34.62 -56.41
C LYS A 88 0.12 -35.98 -56.82
N GLU A 89 1.44 -36.13 -56.77
CA GLU A 89 2.16 -37.38 -57.07
C GLU A 89 1.93 -38.47 -56.00
N LEU A 90 1.79 -38.09 -54.74
CA LEU A 90 1.48 -39.03 -53.66
C LEU A 90 0.12 -39.70 -53.87
N ALA A 91 -0.88 -38.93 -54.32
CA ALA A 91 -2.22 -39.46 -54.60
C ALA A 91 -2.22 -40.52 -55.72
N ARG A 92 -1.28 -40.44 -56.68
CA ARG A 92 -1.13 -41.45 -57.75
C ARG A 92 -0.44 -42.72 -57.23
N LYS A 93 0.56 -42.59 -56.35
CA LYS A 93 1.30 -43.73 -55.77
C LYS A 93 0.47 -44.62 -54.84
N VAL A 94 -0.58 -44.05 -54.24
CA VAL A 94 -1.39 -44.71 -53.20
C VAL A 94 -2.51 -45.59 -53.77
N GLY A 95 -2.87 -45.38 -55.04
CA GLY A 95 -3.89 -46.14 -55.75
C GLY A 95 -5.31 -45.97 -55.20
N LYS A 96 -6.15 -46.99 -55.45
CA LYS A 96 -7.53 -47.05 -54.93
C LYS A 96 -7.55 -47.49 -53.46
N ILE A 97 -8.52 -46.98 -52.70
CA ILE A 97 -8.71 -47.27 -51.28
C ILE A 97 -10.15 -47.72 -51.05
N SER A 98 -10.29 -48.79 -50.27
CA SER A 98 -11.56 -49.19 -49.67
C SER A 98 -11.53 -48.81 -48.19
N ILE A 99 -12.47 -48.00 -47.74
CA ILE A 99 -12.60 -47.56 -46.34
C ILE A 99 -14.08 -47.55 -45.94
N GLN A 100 -14.36 -48.17 -44.79
CA GLN A 100 -15.68 -48.16 -44.17
C GLN A 100 -15.52 -47.71 -42.72
N ALA A 101 -16.21 -46.64 -42.37
CA ALA A 101 -16.28 -46.11 -41.02
C ALA A 101 -17.67 -45.51 -40.79
N LYS A 102 -18.25 -45.74 -39.61
CA LYS A 102 -19.56 -45.19 -39.22
C LYS A 102 -19.46 -44.52 -37.87
N ASP A 103 -19.61 -43.20 -37.88
CA ASP A 103 -19.49 -42.35 -36.69
C ASP A 103 -18.17 -42.58 -35.94
N GLU A 104 -17.04 -42.60 -36.65
CA GLU A 104 -15.72 -42.85 -36.05
C GLU A 104 -14.86 -41.59 -36.05
N ALA A 105 -13.93 -41.46 -35.10
CA ALA A 105 -13.08 -40.29 -35.00
C ALA A 105 -12.23 -40.13 -36.27
N LEU A 106 -12.14 -38.91 -36.78
CA LEU A 106 -11.43 -38.58 -38.02
C LEU A 106 -10.00 -39.14 -38.03
N MET A 107 -9.30 -39.07 -36.89
CA MET A 107 -7.91 -39.54 -36.77
C MET A 107 -7.79 -41.06 -36.91
N ASP A 108 -8.74 -41.83 -36.37
CA ASP A 108 -8.75 -43.30 -36.50
C ASP A 108 -9.06 -43.74 -37.93
N VAL A 109 -9.89 -42.98 -38.63
CA VAL A 109 -10.17 -43.18 -40.06
C VAL A 109 -8.96 -42.82 -40.90
N LEU A 110 -8.27 -41.72 -40.60
CA LEU A 110 -7.03 -41.31 -41.26
C LEU A 110 -5.89 -42.30 -41.06
N GLU A 111 -5.74 -42.83 -39.86
CA GLU A 111 -4.74 -43.86 -39.55
C GLU A 111 -4.95 -45.08 -40.44
N ARG A 112 -6.20 -45.54 -40.61
CA ARG A 112 -6.52 -46.64 -41.55
C ARG A 112 -6.32 -46.26 -43.01
N VAL A 113 -6.53 -45.00 -43.39
CA VAL A 113 -6.27 -44.50 -44.75
C VAL A 113 -4.77 -44.49 -45.07
N VAL A 114 -3.88 -44.27 -44.09
CA VAL A 114 -2.42 -44.29 -44.28
C VAL A 114 -1.73 -45.60 -43.86
N ALA A 115 -2.45 -46.49 -43.17
CA ALA A 115 -1.95 -47.78 -42.73
C ALA A 115 -1.58 -48.67 -43.93
N GLY A 116 -0.44 -49.36 -43.83
CA GLY A 116 0.08 -50.24 -44.89
C GLY A 116 0.52 -49.53 -46.19
N LYS A 117 0.47 -48.20 -46.24
CA LYS A 117 0.87 -47.37 -47.39
C LYS A 117 2.16 -46.60 -47.07
N PRO A 118 2.92 -46.13 -48.08
CA PRO A 118 4.11 -45.30 -47.85
C PRO A 118 3.73 -43.87 -47.43
N LEU A 119 2.70 -43.70 -46.60
CA LEU A 119 2.15 -42.42 -46.17
C LEU A 119 2.19 -42.28 -44.65
N THR A 120 2.33 -41.04 -44.19
CA THR A 120 2.06 -40.59 -42.82
C THR A 120 1.39 -39.22 -42.89
N TYR A 121 0.84 -38.73 -41.78
CA TYR A 121 0.23 -37.40 -41.72
C TYR A 121 0.74 -36.61 -40.52
N THR A 122 0.65 -35.28 -40.62
CA THR A 122 0.92 -34.34 -39.54
C THR A 122 -0.24 -33.37 -39.47
N ILE A 123 -0.74 -33.14 -38.27
CA ILE A 123 -1.85 -32.22 -38.01
C ILE A 123 -1.25 -30.86 -37.66
N LEU A 124 -1.74 -29.80 -38.31
CA LEU A 124 -1.40 -28.40 -38.02
C LEU A 124 -2.66 -27.72 -37.47
N ASP A 125 -2.89 -27.88 -36.18
CA ASP A 125 -4.09 -27.40 -35.49
C ASP A 125 -4.27 -25.87 -35.61
N GLU A 126 -3.16 -25.11 -35.63
CA GLU A 126 -3.13 -23.65 -35.73
C GLU A 126 -3.77 -23.11 -37.03
N ILE A 127 -3.85 -23.92 -38.08
CA ILE A 127 -4.39 -23.53 -39.40
C ILE A 127 -5.45 -24.52 -39.93
N GLN A 128 -6.04 -25.35 -39.06
CA GLN A 128 -7.05 -26.38 -39.41
C GLN A 128 -6.67 -27.22 -40.65
N SER A 129 -5.41 -27.66 -40.73
CA SER A 129 -4.91 -28.39 -41.90
C SER A 129 -4.22 -29.70 -41.54
N ILE A 130 -4.42 -30.74 -42.35
CA ILE A 130 -3.76 -32.05 -42.24
C ILE A 130 -2.85 -32.23 -43.44
N VAL A 131 -1.55 -32.38 -43.18
CA VAL A 131 -0.53 -32.57 -44.22
C VAL A 131 -0.23 -34.06 -44.34
N ILE A 132 -0.52 -34.65 -45.50
CA ILE A 132 -0.20 -36.05 -45.80
C ILE A 132 1.11 -36.10 -46.62
N LYS A 133 2.09 -36.83 -46.10
CA LYS A 133 3.47 -36.93 -46.64
C LYS A 133 3.94 -38.38 -46.70
N GLU A 134 5.06 -38.63 -47.37
CA GLU A 134 5.62 -39.99 -47.46
C GLU A 134 6.16 -40.44 -46.10
N ARG A 135 5.95 -41.71 -45.74
CA ARG A 135 6.45 -42.33 -44.50
C ARG A 135 7.97 -42.55 -44.63
N PRO A 136 8.82 -42.07 -43.71
CA PRO A 136 10.27 -42.30 -43.77
C PRO A 136 10.60 -43.79 -43.60
N ASN A 137 11.47 -44.36 -44.45
CA ASN A 137 11.96 -45.73 -44.30
C ASN A 137 12.95 -45.81 -43.13
N THR A 138 12.58 -46.47 -42.04
CA THR A 138 13.49 -46.85 -40.95
C THR A 138 13.70 -48.36 -40.95
N VAL A 139 14.94 -48.79 -41.20
CA VAL A 139 15.38 -50.20 -41.06
C VAL A 139 15.75 -50.45 -39.59
N PRO A 140 15.35 -51.56 -38.93
CA PRO A 140 15.83 -51.91 -37.60
C PRO A 140 17.18 -52.64 -37.67
N ARG A 141 18.16 -52.28 -36.83
CA ARG A 141 19.48 -52.94 -36.82
C ARG A 141 19.88 -53.40 -35.41
N GLY A 142 19.87 -54.72 -35.20
CA GLY A 142 20.67 -55.42 -34.18
C GLY A 142 21.99 -55.94 -34.78
N LEU A 143 23.03 -56.05 -33.95
CA LEU A 143 24.44 -56.42 -34.26
C LEU A 143 24.58 -57.82 -34.94
N LYS A 144 25.60 -58.17 -35.76
CA LYS A 144 27.07 -58.11 -35.59
C LYS A 144 27.85 -58.25 -36.92
N SER A 145 29.14 -57.83 -36.85
CA SER A 145 30.37 -58.22 -37.60
C SER A 145 30.57 -57.80 -39.07
N GLY A 146 31.65 -57.03 -39.31
CA GLY A 146 32.12 -56.50 -40.61
C GLY A 146 33.03 -57.46 -41.41
N PRO A 147 33.97 -57.00 -42.25
CA PRO A 147 34.35 -55.61 -42.60
C PRO A 147 34.38 -55.31 -44.12
N GLN A 148 33.87 -54.15 -44.52
CA GLN A 148 34.56 -53.10 -45.31
C GLN A 148 33.58 -52.23 -46.11
N ALA A 149 33.84 -50.92 -45.96
CA ALA A 149 33.56 -49.83 -46.89
C ALA A 149 32.10 -49.56 -47.29
N SER A 150 31.39 -48.82 -46.43
CA SER A 150 30.38 -47.88 -46.89
C SER A 150 30.52 -46.54 -46.17
N VAL A 151 30.56 -45.48 -46.98
CA VAL A 151 30.69 -44.08 -46.60
C VAL A 151 29.47 -43.67 -45.78
N ALA A 152 29.69 -43.35 -44.50
CA ALA A 152 28.69 -42.69 -43.65
C ALA A 152 28.65 -41.21 -44.02
N VAL A 153 27.48 -40.70 -44.37
CA VAL A 153 27.23 -39.26 -44.35
C VAL A 153 26.87 -38.92 -42.90
N ASP A 154 27.84 -38.38 -42.17
CA ASP A 154 27.61 -37.68 -40.93
C ASP A 154 26.56 -36.60 -41.15
N HIS A 155 25.46 -36.62 -40.38
CA HIS A 155 24.81 -35.35 -40.04
C HIS A 155 25.78 -34.63 -39.11
N VAL A 156 26.71 -33.88 -39.71
CA VAL A 156 27.61 -32.99 -38.99
C VAL A 156 26.71 -32.05 -38.18
N GLN A 157 26.70 -32.24 -36.86
CA GLN A 157 26.24 -31.20 -35.95
C GLN A 157 27.19 -30.04 -36.16
N GLN A 158 26.79 -29.06 -36.98
CA GLN A 158 27.65 -27.93 -37.25
C GLN A 158 27.51 -26.94 -36.10
N PRO A 159 28.57 -26.75 -35.30
CA PRO A 159 28.55 -25.84 -34.18
C PRO A 159 28.36 -24.39 -34.65
N VAL A 160 27.54 -23.61 -33.93
CA VAL A 160 27.63 -22.15 -33.98
C VAL A 160 28.78 -21.73 -33.10
N LYS A 161 29.69 -20.95 -33.66
CA LYS A 161 30.83 -20.39 -32.94
C LYS A 161 30.73 -18.88 -32.94
N GLY A 162 31.37 -18.25 -31.98
CA GLY A 162 31.45 -16.80 -31.92
C GLY A 162 32.30 -16.35 -30.76
N ILE A 163 32.58 -15.06 -30.73
CA ILE A 163 33.27 -14.40 -29.63
C ILE A 163 32.32 -13.37 -29.02
N VAL A 164 32.24 -13.37 -27.69
CA VAL A 164 31.53 -12.37 -26.92
C VAL A 164 32.54 -11.37 -26.36
N THR A 165 32.34 -10.10 -26.68
CA THR A 165 33.21 -8.98 -26.27
C THR A 165 32.40 -7.92 -25.52
N ASN A 166 33.06 -7.05 -24.77
CA ASN A 166 32.46 -5.84 -24.21
C ASN A 166 32.61 -4.65 -25.18
N GLU A 167 32.07 -3.48 -24.82
CA GLU A 167 32.11 -2.27 -25.65
C GLU A 167 33.54 -1.76 -25.94
N THR A 168 34.52 -2.13 -25.12
CA THR A 168 35.95 -1.82 -25.32
C THR A 168 36.66 -2.82 -26.24
N GLY A 169 35.96 -3.84 -26.74
CA GLY A 169 36.52 -4.92 -27.56
C GLY A 169 37.26 -6.00 -26.77
N ALA A 170 37.24 -5.95 -25.44
CA ALA A 170 37.83 -6.99 -24.59
C ALA A 170 36.90 -8.22 -24.51
N PRO A 171 37.46 -9.45 -24.56
CA PRO A 171 36.66 -10.67 -24.46
C PRO A 171 36.01 -10.84 -23.08
N ILE A 172 34.82 -11.43 -23.04
CA ILE A 172 34.09 -11.70 -21.78
C ILE A 172 33.99 -13.21 -21.55
N GLU A 173 34.65 -13.69 -20.49
CA GLU A 173 34.55 -15.08 -20.02
C GLU A 173 33.25 -15.33 -19.23
N GLY A 174 32.72 -16.56 -19.29
CA GLY A 174 31.61 -17.00 -18.44
C GLY A 174 30.21 -16.54 -18.88
N VAL A 175 30.06 -15.99 -20.09
CA VAL A 175 28.75 -15.63 -20.67
C VAL A 175 27.98 -16.90 -20.98
N SER A 176 26.80 -17.08 -20.37
CA SER A 176 25.88 -18.17 -20.72
C SER A 176 25.26 -17.90 -22.09
N VAL A 177 25.46 -18.84 -23.02
CA VAL A 177 24.86 -18.83 -24.35
C VAL A 177 23.88 -19.99 -24.45
N ARG A 178 22.60 -19.70 -24.63
CA ARG A 178 21.55 -20.73 -24.73
C ARG A 178 20.65 -20.53 -25.94
N ILE A 179 20.00 -21.59 -26.39
CA ILE A 179 19.01 -21.52 -27.46
C ILE A 179 17.62 -21.29 -26.85
N LYS A 180 16.93 -20.23 -27.28
CA LYS A 180 15.60 -19.87 -26.76
C LYS A 180 14.60 -21.01 -26.95
N GLY A 181 14.15 -21.59 -25.84
CA GLY A 181 13.18 -22.71 -25.82
C GLY A 181 13.79 -24.12 -25.86
N GLN A 182 15.12 -24.26 -25.76
CA GLN A 182 15.82 -25.55 -25.61
C GLN A 182 16.68 -25.56 -24.34
N ASP A 183 16.92 -26.74 -23.76
CA ASP A 183 17.77 -26.93 -22.57
C ASP A 183 19.28 -27.03 -22.92
N VAL A 184 19.70 -26.48 -24.06
CA VAL A 184 21.09 -26.49 -24.51
C VAL A 184 21.74 -25.16 -24.12
N VAL A 185 22.78 -25.22 -23.28
CA VAL A 185 23.56 -24.07 -22.81
C VAL A 185 25.06 -24.36 -22.96
N THR A 186 25.84 -23.34 -23.30
CA THR A 186 27.30 -23.32 -23.26
C THR A 186 27.78 -22.03 -22.59
N TYR A 187 29.06 -21.93 -22.27
CA TYR A 187 29.66 -20.74 -21.68
C TYR A 187 30.85 -20.27 -22.51
N THR A 188 31.12 -18.96 -22.52
CA THR A 188 32.33 -18.43 -23.15
C THR A 188 33.59 -18.72 -22.33
N ASP A 189 34.70 -18.97 -23.01
CA ASP A 189 36.03 -19.18 -22.41
C ASP A 189 36.77 -17.86 -22.09
N GLU A 190 38.01 -17.96 -21.59
CA GLU A 190 38.91 -16.82 -21.27
C GLU A 190 39.15 -15.87 -22.47
N ARG A 191 38.92 -16.33 -23.71
CA ARG A 191 39.04 -15.54 -24.94
C ARG A 191 37.69 -15.04 -25.43
N GLY A 192 36.64 -15.21 -24.64
CA GLY A 192 35.26 -14.87 -24.97
C GLY A 192 34.65 -15.79 -26.02
N ALA A 193 35.34 -16.86 -26.43
CA ALA A 193 34.87 -17.74 -27.49
C ALA A 193 33.86 -18.75 -26.93
N TYR A 194 32.81 -19.02 -27.70
CA TYR A 194 31.84 -20.07 -27.39
C TYR A 194 31.57 -20.97 -28.58
N GLU A 195 31.12 -22.18 -28.27
CA GLU A 195 30.71 -23.18 -29.26
C GLU A 195 29.44 -23.88 -28.76
N ILE A 196 28.35 -23.80 -29.54
CA ILE A 196 27.06 -24.43 -29.23
C ILE A 196 26.55 -25.25 -30.40
N SER A 197 26.22 -26.51 -30.14
CA SER A 197 25.76 -27.48 -31.13
C SER A 197 24.34 -27.95 -30.82
N THR A 198 23.42 -27.87 -31.78
CA THR A 198 22.06 -28.42 -31.67
C THR A 198 21.62 -29.03 -33.02
N PRO A 199 20.70 -30.00 -33.05
CA PRO A 199 20.16 -30.56 -34.29
C PRO A 199 19.38 -29.56 -35.16
N GLN A 200 18.91 -28.44 -34.60
CA GLN A 200 18.16 -27.38 -35.32
C GLN A 200 18.69 -25.98 -34.98
N VAL A 201 19.77 -25.58 -35.66
CA VAL A 201 20.40 -24.26 -35.48
C VAL A 201 19.71 -23.17 -36.31
N ASP A 202 19.25 -23.50 -37.52
CA ASP A 202 18.74 -22.50 -38.48
C ASP A 202 17.47 -21.80 -38.00
N GLY A 203 17.52 -20.47 -37.91
CA GLY A 203 16.39 -19.64 -37.46
C GLY A 203 16.19 -19.61 -35.94
N SER A 204 17.03 -20.32 -35.17
CA SER A 204 17.01 -20.29 -33.70
C SER A 204 17.54 -18.95 -33.16
N THR A 205 17.12 -18.57 -31.94
CA THR A 205 17.58 -17.34 -31.27
C THR A 205 18.51 -17.73 -30.14
N LEU A 206 19.76 -17.25 -30.19
CA LEU A 206 20.71 -17.37 -29.10
C LEU A 206 20.46 -16.26 -28.08
N VAL A 207 20.39 -16.63 -26.81
CA VAL A 207 20.28 -15.71 -25.69
C VAL A 207 21.61 -15.71 -24.97
N PHE A 208 22.26 -14.56 -24.96
CA PHE A 208 23.52 -14.31 -24.27
C PHE A 208 23.19 -13.63 -22.95
N SER A 209 23.58 -14.24 -21.85
CA SER A 209 23.37 -13.70 -20.51
C SER A 209 24.66 -13.76 -19.72
N SER A 210 25.10 -12.61 -19.23
CA SER A 210 26.22 -12.51 -18.30
C SER A 210 25.87 -11.51 -17.22
N VAL A 211 26.35 -11.75 -16.00
CA VAL A 211 26.04 -10.89 -14.86
C VAL A 211 26.85 -9.60 -15.00
N GLY A 212 26.19 -8.44 -14.86
CA GLY A 212 26.82 -7.14 -15.13
C GLY A 212 26.79 -6.73 -16.60
N TYR A 213 26.00 -7.42 -17.45
CA TYR A 213 25.75 -7.06 -18.84
C TYR A 213 24.26 -7.17 -19.21
N VAL A 214 23.82 -6.42 -20.22
CA VAL A 214 22.46 -6.55 -20.76
C VAL A 214 22.32 -7.87 -21.53
N ASN A 215 21.23 -8.61 -21.31
CA ASN A 215 20.96 -9.83 -22.06
C ASN A 215 20.72 -9.49 -23.54
N GLU A 216 21.46 -10.13 -24.44
CA GLU A 216 21.31 -9.95 -25.87
C GLU A 216 20.67 -11.17 -26.52
N GLU A 217 19.69 -10.95 -27.40
CA GLU A 217 19.06 -12.00 -28.20
C GLU A 217 19.45 -11.85 -29.67
N VAL A 218 20.17 -12.83 -30.21
CA VAL A 218 20.64 -12.79 -31.60
C VAL A 218 20.08 -13.98 -32.38
N LYS A 219 19.38 -13.68 -33.48
CA LYS A 219 18.86 -14.72 -34.39
C LYS A 219 20.00 -15.27 -35.24
N VAL A 220 20.15 -16.60 -35.27
CA VAL A 220 21.18 -17.26 -36.07
C VAL A 220 20.79 -17.23 -37.55
N GLY A 221 21.58 -16.52 -38.35
CA GLY A 221 21.43 -16.44 -39.81
C GLY A 221 22.19 -17.56 -40.55
N GLN A 222 22.46 -17.35 -41.85
CA GLN A 222 23.24 -18.29 -42.67
C GLN A 222 24.73 -18.32 -42.28
N SER A 223 25.26 -17.22 -41.70
CA SER A 223 26.58 -17.21 -41.08
C SER A 223 26.53 -17.96 -39.73
N ARG A 224 27.35 -19.00 -39.61
CA ARG A 224 27.53 -19.80 -38.38
C ARG A 224 28.54 -19.19 -37.41
N ASN A 225 29.08 -18.02 -37.75
CA ASN A 225 29.90 -17.20 -36.87
C ASN A 225 29.07 -16.02 -36.37
N VAL A 226 28.77 -16.02 -35.07
CA VAL A 226 27.90 -15.01 -34.42
C VAL A 226 28.70 -14.35 -33.29
N ASN A 227 29.38 -13.25 -33.63
CA ASN A 227 30.03 -12.43 -32.62
C ASN A 227 29.01 -11.49 -31.97
N VAL A 228 29.11 -11.31 -30.66
CA VAL A 228 28.18 -10.47 -29.89
C VAL A 228 28.99 -9.53 -29.02
N THR A 229 28.62 -8.25 -29.03
CA THR A 229 29.15 -7.29 -28.07
C THR A 229 28.11 -7.08 -26.99
N LEU A 230 28.41 -7.52 -25.77
CA LEU A 230 27.56 -7.28 -24.61
C LEU A 230 27.85 -5.90 -24.04
N ARG A 231 26.77 -5.16 -23.79
CA ARG A 231 26.83 -3.84 -23.15
C ARG A 231 26.85 -3.99 -21.64
N THR A 232 27.75 -3.26 -20.99
CA THR A 232 27.86 -3.24 -19.54
C THR A 232 26.53 -2.83 -18.93
N TYR A 233 26.06 -3.58 -17.94
CA TYR A 233 24.84 -3.28 -17.21
C TYR A 233 25.13 -2.09 -16.29
N VAL A 234 24.79 -0.89 -16.76
CA VAL A 234 24.69 0.29 -15.91
C VAL A 234 23.32 0.22 -15.22
N ALA A 235 23.32 0.22 -13.88
CA ALA A 235 22.10 0.08 -13.10
C ALA A 235 20.99 1.05 -13.56
N ASP A 236 19.83 0.49 -13.90
CA ASP A 236 18.52 1.16 -13.98
C ASP A 236 18.38 2.45 -14.83
N LEU A 237 19.32 2.84 -15.72
CA LEU A 237 19.15 4.05 -16.54
C LEU A 237 18.02 3.95 -17.58
N ASP A 238 17.84 2.77 -18.17
CA ASP A 238 16.73 2.43 -19.07
C ASP A 238 15.46 2.01 -18.32
N GLU A 239 15.48 1.98 -16.98
CA GLU A 239 14.29 1.72 -16.19
C GLU A 239 13.23 2.79 -16.47
N VAL A 240 12.02 2.31 -16.72
CA VAL A 240 10.86 3.15 -16.98
C VAL A 240 10.13 3.39 -15.66
N VAL A 241 10.15 4.64 -15.20
CA VAL A 241 9.47 5.07 -13.98
C VAL A 241 8.15 5.74 -14.35
N VAL A 242 7.10 5.45 -13.60
CA VAL A 242 5.79 6.10 -13.75
C VAL A 242 5.86 7.48 -13.12
N VAL A 243 5.69 8.53 -13.92
CA VAL A 243 5.74 9.92 -13.49
C VAL A 243 4.50 10.69 -13.91
N GLY A 244 3.59 10.86 -12.95
CA GLY A 244 2.31 11.49 -13.26
C GLY A 244 1.46 10.61 -14.17
N TYR A 245 0.95 11.23 -15.23
CA TYR A 245 0.08 10.58 -16.21
C TYR A 245 0.82 9.82 -17.32
N GLY A 246 2.12 9.56 -17.17
CA GLY A 246 2.94 8.89 -18.17
C GLY A 246 4.13 8.17 -17.55
N THR A 247 5.01 7.68 -18.41
CA THR A 247 6.25 7.01 -18.03
C THR A 247 7.45 7.72 -18.63
N GLN A 248 8.58 7.71 -17.91
CA GLN A 248 9.84 8.30 -18.37
C GLN A 248 11.00 7.36 -18.03
N LYS A 249 12.05 7.40 -18.85
CA LYS A 249 13.31 6.73 -18.49
C LYS A 249 13.94 7.44 -17.30
N LYS A 250 14.54 6.68 -16.39
CA LYS A 250 15.27 7.23 -15.24
C LYS A 250 16.38 8.18 -15.66
N ALA A 251 17.08 7.87 -16.76
CA ALA A 251 18.13 8.73 -17.32
C ALA A 251 17.62 10.14 -17.66
N THR A 252 16.41 10.27 -18.22
CA THR A 252 15.83 11.55 -18.69
C THR A 252 14.99 12.26 -17.62
N LEU A 253 14.89 11.69 -16.42
CA LEU A 253 14.11 12.27 -15.33
C LEU A 253 14.85 13.45 -14.68
N THR A 254 14.16 14.58 -14.55
CA THR A 254 14.70 15.83 -13.97
C THR A 254 14.21 16.12 -12.55
N GLY A 255 13.11 15.50 -12.12
CA GLY A 255 12.57 15.63 -10.76
C GLY A 255 13.05 14.54 -9.80
N SER A 256 12.92 14.79 -8.50
CA SER A 256 13.24 13.82 -7.43
C SER A 256 12.06 12.85 -7.22
N VAL A 257 12.29 11.59 -7.58
CA VAL A 257 11.30 10.51 -7.53
C VAL A 257 11.91 9.29 -6.85
N ALA A 258 11.14 8.63 -5.98
CA ALA A 258 11.56 7.39 -5.33
C ALA A 258 10.61 6.25 -5.71
N THR A 259 11.14 5.10 -6.14
CA THR A 259 10.33 3.97 -6.62
C THR A 259 10.67 2.69 -5.86
N ALA A 260 9.63 1.91 -5.53
CA ALA A 260 9.73 0.57 -4.97
C ALA A 260 8.99 -0.42 -5.89
N LYS A 261 9.67 -1.49 -6.29
CA LYS A 261 9.12 -2.56 -7.13
C LYS A 261 8.22 -3.48 -6.29
N GLY A 262 7.14 -3.98 -6.89
CA GLY A 262 6.19 -4.89 -6.25
C GLY A 262 6.84 -6.16 -5.69
N ALA A 263 7.85 -6.68 -6.39
CA ALA A 263 8.63 -7.84 -5.94
C ALA A 263 9.33 -7.61 -4.59
N ASP A 264 9.76 -6.37 -4.29
CA ASP A 264 10.38 -6.05 -3.02
C ASP A 264 9.34 -5.79 -1.93
N ILE A 265 8.20 -5.23 -2.30
CA ILE A 265 7.04 -5.02 -1.41
C ILE A 265 6.58 -6.36 -0.82
N VAL A 266 6.39 -7.38 -1.67
CA VAL A 266 5.91 -8.72 -1.29
C VAL A 266 6.87 -9.46 -0.35
N LYS A 267 8.17 -9.17 -0.38
CA LYS A 267 9.15 -9.76 0.55
C LYS A 267 8.93 -9.34 2.01
N SER A 268 8.15 -8.27 2.26
CA SER A 268 7.86 -7.83 3.63
C SER A 268 6.79 -8.72 4.29
N PRO A 269 7.00 -9.16 5.55
CA PRO A 269 5.97 -9.87 6.31
C PRO A 269 4.88 -8.94 6.88
N ALA A 270 4.94 -7.62 6.59
CA ALA A 270 3.98 -6.66 7.10
C ALA A 270 2.56 -6.95 6.56
N ALA A 271 1.57 -6.87 7.46
CA ALA A 271 0.16 -7.05 7.09
C ALA A 271 -0.41 -5.89 6.26
N ASN A 272 0.32 -4.79 6.17
CA ASN A 272 -0.11 -3.55 5.56
C ASN A 272 0.95 -3.05 4.57
N VAL A 273 0.53 -2.69 3.35
CA VAL A 273 1.45 -2.21 2.30
C VAL A 273 2.17 -0.94 2.73
N SER A 274 1.48 0.00 3.38
CA SER A 274 2.08 1.26 3.84
C SER A 274 3.21 1.01 4.86
N GLN A 275 3.08 0.00 5.72
CA GLN A 275 4.15 -0.39 6.66
C GLN A 275 5.34 -1.01 5.93
N SER A 276 5.09 -1.75 4.83
CA SER A 276 6.16 -2.37 4.03
C SER A 276 7.06 -1.36 3.30
N LEU A 277 6.64 -0.09 3.20
CA LEU A 277 7.43 0.99 2.60
C LEU A 277 8.45 1.59 3.57
N ALA A 278 8.36 1.28 4.87
CA ALA A 278 9.23 1.86 5.89
C ALA A 278 10.70 1.59 5.59
N GLY A 279 11.50 2.66 5.45
CA GLY A 279 12.94 2.59 5.19
C GLY A 279 13.34 2.21 3.77
N ARG A 280 12.38 1.91 2.87
CA ARG A 280 12.67 1.52 1.48
C ARG A 280 12.73 2.69 0.50
N LEU A 281 12.01 3.77 0.80
CA LEU A 281 11.92 4.94 -0.08
C LEU A 281 12.60 6.15 0.60
N PRO A 282 13.65 6.75 -0.01
CA PRO A 282 14.27 7.95 0.53
C PRO A 282 13.28 9.11 0.58
N GLY A 283 13.32 9.89 1.66
CA GLY A 283 12.42 11.02 1.88
C GLY A 283 11.02 10.64 2.35
N VAL A 284 10.71 9.36 2.55
CA VAL A 284 9.39 8.90 3.01
C VAL A 284 9.47 8.42 4.47
N ILE A 285 8.78 9.12 5.35
CA ILE A 285 8.70 8.78 6.78
C ILE A 285 7.39 8.05 7.04
N ILE A 286 7.51 6.78 7.41
CA ILE A 286 6.39 5.95 7.86
C ILE A 286 6.36 5.97 9.38
N ASN A 287 5.26 6.45 9.97
CA ASN A 287 5.08 6.50 11.41
C ASN A 287 3.83 5.72 11.81
N SER A 288 4.04 4.53 12.36
CA SER A 288 2.98 3.68 12.91
C SER A 288 2.77 3.96 14.39
N ARG A 289 1.51 4.23 14.77
CA ARG A 289 1.10 4.49 16.16
C ARG A 289 0.18 3.41 16.72
N SER A 290 -0.18 2.42 15.91
CA SER A 290 -1.10 1.35 16.27
C SER A 290 -0.62 0.03 15.69
N GLY A 291 -0.74 -1.04 16.48
CA GLY A 291 -0.64 -2.43 16.02
C GLY A 291 -1.98 -3.16 16.08
N GLU A 292 -3.10 -2.44 16.28
CA GLU A 292 -4.43 -3.04 16.37
C GLU A 292 -4.87 -3.59 14.99
N PRO A 293 -5.20 -4.89 14.87
CA PRO A 293 -5.62 -5.48 13.60
C PRO A 293 -6.72 -4.70 12.89
N GLY A 294 -6.50 -4.38 11.61
CA GLY A 294 -7.45 -3.60 10.80
C GLY A 294 -7.52 -2.10 11.12
N ARG A 295 -6.74 -1.61 12.09
CA ARG A 295 -6.56 -0.20 12.51
C ARG A 295 -5.06 0.12 12.69
N ASP A 296 -4.22 -0.42 11.81
CA ASP A 296 -2.76 -0.40 11.87
C ASP A 296 -2.12 0.44 10.73
N ASP A 297 -2.93 1.20 9.99
CA ASP A 297 -2.45 2.10 8.93
C ASP A 297 -1.47 3.15 9.51
N PRO A 298 -0.22 3.21 9.04
CA PRO A 298 0.72 4.22 9.47
C PRO A 298 0.44 5.56 8.79
N SER A 299 0.80 6.65 9.46
CA SER A 299 0.90 7.95 8.81
C SER A 299 2.12 7.99 7.88
N ILE A 300 1.93 8.50 6.66
CA ILE A 300 2.97 8.63 5.64
C ILE A 300 3.26 10.11 5.43
N LEU A 301 4.53 10.50 5.59
CA LEU A 301 4.98 11.87 5.40
C LEU A 301 6.09 11.89 4.35
N VAL A 302 5.89 12.66 3.28
CA VAL A 302 6.94 12.91 2.28
C VAL A 302 7.72 14.16 2.70
N ARG A 303 9.03 14.02 2.86
CA ARG A 303 9.96 15.08 3.31
C ARG A 303 9.60 15.69 4.67
N GLY A 304 8.92 14.93 5.53
CA GLY A 304 8.50 15.37 6.86
C GLY A 304 7.25 16.26 6.86
N ARG A 305 7.05 17.02 7.94
CA ARG A 305 5.85 17.86 8.12
C ARG A 305 6.12 19.29 7.68
N GLY A 306 5.45 19.73 6.61
CA GLY A 306 5.59 21.07 6.03
C GLY A 306 4.40 22.02 6.26
N THR A 307 3.35 21.62 6.99
CA THR A 307 2.18 22.47 7.28
C THR A 307 1.62 22.17 8.69
N THR A 308 0.91 23.14 9.25
CA THR A 308 0.16 22.98 10.51
C THR A 308 -1.16 22.24 10.28
N GLY A 309 -1.73 22.34 9.07
CA GLY A 309 -2.93 21.63 8.63
C GLY A 309 -2.71 20.17 8.25
N SER A 310 -3.43 19.69 7.23
CA SER A 310 -3.33 18.30 6.76
C SER A 310 -1.99 18.00 6.10
N THR A 311 -1.31 16.95 6.55
CA THR A 311 -0.01 16.49 6.04
C THR A 311 -0.08 15.21 5.21
N ALA A 312 -1.29 14.73 4.91
CA ALA A 312 -1.46 13.49 4.14
C ALA A 312 -1.01 13.72 2.68
N ALA A 313 -0.20 12.78 2.16
CA ALA A 313 0.17 12.75 0.75
C ALA A 313 -1.03 12.34 -0.12
N LEU A 314 -1.07 12.84 -1.36
CA LEU A 314 -2.06 12.42 -2.34
C LEU A 314 -1.72 11.00 -2.81
N VAL A 315 -2.68 10.08 -2.77
CA VAL A 315 -2.50 8.71 -3.26
C VAL A 315 -3.28 8.55 -4.57
N ILE A 316 -2.58 8.10 -5.61
CA ILE A 316 -3.13 7.86 -6.94
C ILE A 316 -2.94 6.38 -7.25
N ILE A 317 -4.02 5.65 -7.55
CA ILE A 317 -3.97 4.23 -7.92
C ILE A 317 -4.48 4.10 -9.35
N ASP A 318 -3.63 3.63 -10.26
CA ASP A 318 -3.93 3.51 -11.70
C ASP A 318 -4.48 4.80 -12.33
N GLY A 319 -3.95 5.95 -11.92
CA GLY A 319 -4.32 7.27 -12.45
C GLY A 319 -5.52 7.95 -11.78
N VAL A 320 -6.10 7.35 -10.74
CA VAL A 320 -7.28 7.88 -10.01
C VAL A 320 -6.93 8.21 -8.56
N GLU A 321 -7.33 9.39 -8.06
CA GLU A 321 -7.19 9.77 -6.64
C GLU A 321 -7.98 8.81 -5.74
N ARG A 322 -7.29 8.06 -4.88
CA ARG A 322 -7.90 7.03 -4.01
C ARG A 322 -7.20 6.94 -2.68
N GLY A 323 -7.95 6.70 -1.60
CA GLY A 323 -7.40 6.34 -0.29
C GLY A 323 -7.10 4.84 -0.16
N GLY A 324 -6.70 4.43 1.04
CA GLY A 324 -6.63 3.00 1.41
C GLY A 324 -5.39 2.24 0.90
N LEU A 325 -4.25 2.94 0.74
CA LEU A 325 -2.97 2.34 0.33
C LEU A 325 -2.63 1.09 1.16
N GLY A 326 -2.85 1.15 2.48
CA GLY A 326 -2.42 0.08 3.39
C GLY A 326 -3.22 -1.21 3.28
N GLN A 327 -4.45 -1.15 2.77
CA GLN A 327 -5.29 -2.33 2.55
C GLN A 327 -5.17 -2.91 1.14
N LEU A 328 -4.33 -2.35 0.27
CA LEU A 328 -4.05 -2.98 -1.02
C LEU A 328 -3.39 -4.34 -0.80
N ASN A 329 -3.67 -5.29 -1.69
CA ASN A 329 -2.95 -6.55 -1.70
C ASN A 329 -1.57 -6.33 -2.32
N PRO A 330 -0.45 -6.55 -1.59
CA PRO A 330 0.89 -6.31 -2.12
C PRO A 330 1.20 -7.13 -3.37
N ASN A 331 0.59 -8.31 -3.53
CA ASN A 331 0.80 -9.18 -4.68
C ASN A 331 0.29 -8.59 -6.00
N ASP A 332 -0.63 -7.62 -5.93
CA ASP A 332 -1.21 -6.97 -7.09
C ASP A 332 -0.47 -5.69 -7.52
N ILE A 333 0.52 -5.26 -6.74
CA ILE A 333 1.26 -4.03 -6.98
C ILE A 333 2.40 -4.34 -7.94
N GLU A 334 2.51 -3.55 -9.01
CA GLU A 334 3.64 -3.57 -9.93
C GLU A 334 4.73 -2.64 -9.40
N THR A 335 4.38 -1.39 -9.10
CA THR A 335 5.29 -0.39 -8.54
C THR A 335 4.57 0.58 -7.61
N ILE A 336 5.31 1.12 -6.63
CA ILE A 336 4.93 2.31 -5.87
C ILE A 336 5.98 3.38 -6.14
N THR A 337 5.55 4.53 -6.64
CA THR A 337 6.42 5.66 -6.97
C THR A 337 6.00 6.89 -6.16
N VAL A 338 6.95 7.59 -5.55
CA VAL A 338 6.70 8.79 -4.74
C VAL A 338 7.32 10.00 -5.41
N LEU A 339 6.49 10.97 -5.77
CA LEU A 339 6.87 12.26 -6.34
C LEU A 339 7.05 13.27 -5.21
N LYS A 340 8.24 13.89 -5.12
CA LYS A 340 8.66 14.68 -3.95
C LYS A 340 8.85 16.18 -4.19
N ASP A 341 8.88 16.62 -5.45
CA ASP A 341 9.24 17.99 -5.86
C ASP A 341 8.36 18.51 -7.01
N ALA A 342 8.89 19.33 -7.92
CA ALA A 342 8.17 19.82 -9.11
C ALA A 342 7.51 18.70 -9.93
N SER A 343 8.03 17.47 -9.90
CA SER A 343 7.41 16.30 -10.53
C SER A 343 5.98 16.03 -10.04
N ALA A 344 5.67 16.36 -8.79
CA ALA A 344 4.35 16.23 -8.19
C ALA A 344 3.37 17.34 -8.64
N ALA A 345 3.86 18.47 -9.16
CA ALA A 345 3.03 19.63 -9.50
C ALA A 345 1.93 19.32 -10.53
N ILE A 346 2.13 18.32 -11.38
CA ILE A 346 1.12 17.88 -12.37
C ILE A 346 -0.20 17.41 -11.74
N TYR A 347 -0.16 16.98 -10.47
CA TYR A 347 -1.34 16.57 -9.69
C TYR A 347 -1.96 17.70 -8.85
N GLY A 348 -1.34 18.89 -8.84
CA GLY A 348 -1.94 20.14 -8.35
C GLY A 348 -2.37 20.15 -6.88
N SER A 349 -3.65 20.46 -6.66
CA SER A 349 -4.34 20.92 -5.44
C SER A 349 -4.16 20.10 -4.16
N ARG A 350 -3.52 18.94 -4.23
CA ARG A 350 -3.15 18.11 -3.05
C ARG A 350 -1.76 17.49 -3.14
N ALA A 351 -0.99 17.83 -4.17
CA ALA A 351 0.38 17.35 -4.37
C ALA A 351 1.40 18.06 -3.47
N ALA A 352 0.96 19.11 -2.80
CA ALA A 352 1.65 19.85 -1.75
C ALA A 352 2.43 18.97 -0.74
N ASN A 353 1.90 17.82 -0.37
CA ASN A 353 2.51 16.90 0.61
C ASN A 353 3.19 15.69 -0.06
N GLY A 354 3.51 15.80 -1.35
CA GLY A 354 3.96 14.70 -2.18
C GLY A 354 2.81 13.85 -2.74
N VAL A 355 3.13 13.05 -3.75
CA VAL A 355 2.18 12.14 -4.41
C VAL A 355 2.72 10.73 -4.40
N ILE A 356 1.90 9.77 -3.98
CA ILE A 356 2.19 8.33 -4.01
C ILE A 356 1.40 7.70 -5.14
N LEU A 357 2.10 7.30 -6.18
CA LEU A 357 1.59 6.60 -7.35
C LEU A 357 1.69 5.10 -7.13
N VAL A 358 0.57 4.42 -7.28
CA VAL A 358 0.51 2.95 -7.28
C VAL A 358 0.08 2.49 -8.66
N THR A 359 0.90 1.64 -9.28
CA THR A 359 0.56 0.95 -10.52
C THR A 359 0.28 -0.52 -10.20
N THR A 360 -0.87 -1.02 -10.64
CA THR A 360 -1.26 -2.41 -10.43
C THR A 360 -0.84 -3.30 -11.60
N LYS A 361 -0.64 -4.59 -11.31
CA LYS A 361 -0.23 -5.60 -12.30
C LYS A 361 -1.24 -5.72 -13.42
N ARG A 362 -0.74 -5.90 -14.64
CA ARG A 362 -1.53 -6.13 -15.85
C ARG A 362 -1.16 -7.47 -16.49
N GLY A 363 -2.00 -7.94 -17.42
CA GLY A 363 -1.76 -9.18 -18.13
C GLY A 363 -0.51 -9.10 -19.01
N THR A 364 0.23 -10.20 -19.10
CA THR A 364 1.39 -10.32 -19.99
C THR A 364 1.05 -11.20 -21.20
N VAL A 365 1.65 -10.90 -22.35
CA VAL A 365 1.52 -11.76 -23.55
C VAL A 365 2.17 -13.11 -23.25
N GLY A 366 1.45 -14.19 -23.55
CA GLY A 366 1.94 -15.55 -23.37
C GLY A 366 0.92 -16.48 -22.74
N LYS A 367 1.39 -17.68 -22.39
CA LYS A 367 0.56 -18.69 -21.75
C LYS A 367 0.06 -18.17 -20.40
N PRO A 368 -1.17 -18.54 -19.99
CA PRO A 368 -1.67 -18.19 -18.66
C PRO A 368 -0.72 -18.68 -17.58
N THR A 369 -0.34 -17.79 -16.68
CA THR A 369 0.46 -18.06 -15.49
C THR A 369 -0.44 -17.97 -14.27
N ILE A 370 -0.34 -18.96 -13.39
CA ILE A 370 -1.12 -19.01 -12.13
C ILE A 370 -0.12 -18.89 -10.99
N GLY A 371 -0.27 -17.83 -10.20
CA GLY A 371 0.49 -17.60 -8.99
C GLY A 371 -0.33 -17.96 -7.76
N LEU A 372 0.24 -18.75 -6.86
CA LEU A 372 -0.29 -19.03 -5.53
C LEU A 372 0.76 -18.59 -4.50
N SER A 373 0.35 -17.77 -3.54
CA SER A 373 1.21 -17.41 -2.41
C SER A 373 0.43 -17.55 -1.10
N PHE A 374 1.05 -18.14 -0.10
CA PHE A 374 0.50 -18.23 1.24
C PHE A 374 1.59 -17.90 2.26
N ASN A 375 1.32 -16.93 3.12
CA ASN A 375 2.24 -16.46 4.15
C ASN A 375 1.58 -16.61 5.52
N GLN A 376 2.23 -17.35 6.43
CA GLN A 376 1.84 -17.45 7.83
C GLN A 376 2.83 -16.65 8.67
N GLY A 377 2.32 -15.80 9.56
CA GLY A 377 3.11 -14.96 10.46
C GLY A 377 2.65 -15.03 11.91
N PHE A 378 3.55 -14.67 12.81
CA PHE A 378 3.28 -14.52 14.25
C PHE A 378 3.79 -13.15 14.68
N SER A 379 2.91 -12.35 15.28
CA SER A 379 3.23 -11.02 15.80
C SER A 379 3.47 -11.09 17.31
N GLN A 380 4.50 -10.40 17.79
CA GLN A 380 4.79 -10.25 19.20
C GLN A 380 5.10 -8.78 19.55
N PRO A 381 4.82 -8.33 20.78
CA PRO A 381 5.29 -7.04 21.25
C PRO A 381 6.82 -6.90 21.16
N THR A 382 7.33 -5.75 20.71
CA THR A 382 8.77 -5.49 20.58
C THR A 382 9.41 -4.91 21.84
N ARG A 383 8.62 -4.26 22.69
CA ARG A 383 9.05 -3.71 23.97
C ARG A 383 7.88 -3.75 24.95
N ASN A 384 8.07 -4.50 26.04
CA ASN A 384 7.10 -4.57 27.13
C ASN A 384 7.52 -3.63 28.26
N PRO A 385 6.57 -2.96 28.93
CA PRO A 385 6.85 -2.26 30.18
C PRO A 385 7.20 -3.27 31.28
N LYS A 386 8.12 -2.89 32.17
CA LYS A 386 8.42 -3.67 33.37
C LYS A 386 7.59 -3.11 34.51
N MET A 387 6.64 -3.90 34.99
CA MET A 387 5.79 -3.55 36.12
C MET A 387 6.49 -3.89 37.44
N ALA A 388 6.14 -3.21 38.53
CA ALA A 388 6.60 -3.58 39.86
C ALA A 388 5.93 -4.89 40.30
N ASP A 389 6.68 -5.76 40.95
CA ASP A 389 6.12 -6.93 41.65
C ASP A 389 5.39 -6.52 42.94
N ALA A 390 4.58 -7.43 43.50
CA ALA A 390 3.79 -7.18 44.70
C ALA A 390 4.62 -6.80 45.93
N TYR A 391 5.80 -7.41 46.13
CA TYR A 391 6.69 -7.07 47.24
C TYR A 391 7.25 -5.65 47.10
N THR A 392 7.75 -5.31 45.92
CA THR A 392 8.26 -3.97 45.60
C THR A 392 7.16 -2.92 45.76
N PHE A 393 5.95 -3.21 45.25
CA PHE A 393 4.79 -2.33 45.40
C PHE A 393 4.41 -2.11 46.86
N GLY A 394 4.32 -3.18 47.66
CA GLY A 394 3.99 -3.10 49.08
C GLY A 394 5.06 -2.32 49.87
N LYS A 395 6.34 -2.59 49.61
CA LYS A 395 7.46 -1.89 50.26
C LYS A 395 7.45 -0.39 49.97
N ILE A 396 7.25 0.00 48.71
CA ILE A 396 7.17 1.42 48.33
C ILE A 396 5.92 2.08 48.93
N SER A 397 4.79 1.38 48.97
CA SER A 397 3.57 1.88 49.60
C SER A 397 3.78 2.15 51.09
N ASN A 398 4.43 1.23 51.81
CA ASN A 398 4.79 1.44 53.21
C ASN A 398 5.73 2.63 53.40
N ASN A 399 6.76 2.76 52.55
CA ASN A 399 7.69 3.88 52.62
C ASN A 399 6.95 5.22 52.47
N ILE A 400 6.03 5.34 51.52
CA ILE A 400 5.22 6.56 51.31
C ILE A 400 4.41 6.90 52.56
N GLU A 401 3.73 5.92 53.15
CA GLU A 401 2.90 6.16 54.34
C GLU A 401 3.76 6.57 55.55
N ILE A 402 4.88 5.88 55.77
CA ILE A 402 5.82 6.18 56.85
C ILE A 402 6.42 7.58 56.66
N ASP A 403 6.83 7.94 55.45
CA ASP A 403 7.37 9.27 55.13
C ASP A 403 6.33 10.39 55.34
N GLU A 404 5.04 10.08 55.20
CA GLU A 404 3.93 11.00 55.52
C GLU A 404 3.45 10.92 56.98
N GLY A 405 4.15 10.16 57.83
CA GLY A 405 3.85 10.02 59.26
C GLY A 405 2.64 9.14 59.59
N ARG A 406 2.22 8.28 58.66
CA ARG A 406 1.15 7.30 58.83
C ARG A 406 1.70 5.90 59.04
N GLU A 407 0.82 4.99 59.50
CA GLU A 407 1.18 3.59 59.70
C GLU A 407 1.35 2.87 58.36
N ALA A 408 2.23 1.86 58.33
CA ALA A 408 2.45 1.03 57.16
C ALA A 408 1.17 0.29 56.75
N ILE A 409 0.90 0.21 55.44
CA ILE A 409 -0.27 -0.51 54.89
C ILE A 409 -0.10 -2.02 55.02
N PHE A 410 1.13 -2.52 54.83
CA PHE A 410 1.46 -3.95 54.85
C PHE A 410 2.43 -4.27 55.99
N SER A 411 2.20 -5.36 56.70
CA SER A 411 3.14 -5.89 57.69
C SER A 411 4.33 -6.62 57.05
N ASP A 412 5.42 -6.80 57.80
CA ASP A 412 6.61 -7.52 57.32
C ASP A 412 6.31 -8.98 56.92
N ASP A 413 5.37 -9.63 57.61
CA ASP A 413 4.90 -10.99 57.30
C ASP A 413 4.17 -11.03 55.94
N GLU A 414 3.28 -10.07 55.68
CA GLU A 414 2.59 -9.96 54.39
C GLU A 414 3.56 -9.65 53.24
N LEU A 415 4.52 -8.76 53.47
CA LEU A 415 5.58 -8.49 52.50
C LEU A 415 6.40 -9.76 52.21
N GLN A 416 6.74 -10.54 53.23
CA GLN A 416 7.46 -11.78 53.04
C GLN A 416 6.65 -12.80 52.22
N LYS A 417 5.34 -12.94 52.48
CA LYS A 417 4.42 -13.76 51.68
C LYS A 417 4.37 -13.32 50.21
N TYR A 418 4.30 -12.01 49.93
CA TYR A 418 4.38 -11.51 48.55
C TYR A 418 5.73 -11.81 47.87
N ARG A 419 6.80 -11.93 48.66
CA ARG A 419 8.17 -12.13 48.16
C ARG A 419 8.46 -13.58 47.81
N ASP A 420 8.06 -14.52 48.67
CA ASP A 420 8.33 -15.95 48.50
C ASP A 420 7.14 -16.74 47.93
N GLY A 421 5.95 -16.14 47.87
CA GLY A 421 4.73 -16.75 47.37
C GLY A 421 4.22 -17.89 48.26
N SER A 422 4.52 -17.85 49.57
CA SER A 422 4.14 -18.92 50.51
C SER A 422 2.62 -19.07 50.70
N ASP A 423 1.84 -18.04 50.35
CA ASP A 423 0.39 -17.98 50.55
C ASP A 423 -0.32 -17.51 49.26
N PRO A 424 -1.22 -18.32 48.66
CA PRO A 424 -1.99 -17.95 47.47
C PRO A 424 -2.86 -16.70 47.59
N ASP A 425 -3.25 -16.30 48.81
CA ASP A 425 -4.04 -15.08 49.05
C ASP A 425 -3.21 -13.79 48.91
N TYR A 426 -1.88 -13.92 48.73
CA TYR A 426 -0.93 -12.83 48.50
C TYR A 426 -0.35 -12.91 47.08
N PRO A 427 -1.16 -12.65 46.03
CA PRO A 427 -0.74 -12.87 44.65
C PRO A 427 0.30 -11.84 44.19
N ASN A 428 1.03 -12.21 43.14
CA ASN A 428 1.95 -11.34 42.41
C ASN A 428 1.66 -11.43 40.91
N THR A 429 0.69 -10.65 40.46
CA THR A 429 0.18 -10.66 39.09
C THR A 429 0.92 -9.64 38.23
N ASP A 430 1.69 -10.10 37.23
CA ASP A 430 2.11 -9.25 36.12
C ASP A 430 0.94 -9.08 35.15
N TRP A 431 0.21 -7.97 35.29
CA TRP A 431 -0.99 -7.70 34.50
C TRP A 431 -0.74 -7.58 33.01
N TYR A 432 0.44 -7.13 32.59
CA TYR A 432 0.76 -7.00 31.18
C TYR A 432 1.00 -8.38 30.56
N ASP A 433 1.84 -9.20 31.18
CA ASP A 433 2.09 -10.58 30.74
C ASP A 433 0.82 -11.44 30.81
N TYR A 434 0.00 -11.22 31.84
CA TYR A 434 -1.27 -11.91 32.03
C TYR A 434 -2.27 -11.67 30.88
N ILE A 435 -2.44 -10.41 30.45
CA ILE A 435 -3.48 -10.06 29.47
C ILE A 435 -2.97 -10.03 28.03
N VAL A 436 -1.67 -9.86 27.79
CA VAL A 436 -1.10 -9.81 26.44
C VAL A 436 -0.58 -11.19 26.04
N ARG A 437 -0.84 -11.61 24.81
CA ARG A 437 -0.31 -12.84 24.24
C ARG A 437 1.17 -12.67 23.90
N PRO A 438 2.02 -13.67 24.14
CA PRO A 438 3.41 -13.63 23.67
C PRO A 438 3.47 -13.62 22.13
N PHE A 439 2.58 -14.38 21.47
CA PHE A 439 2.49 -14.44 20.02
C PHE A 439 1.03 -14.43 19.54
N THR A 440 0.79 -13.74 18.43
CA THR A 440 -0.53 -13.63 17.80
C THR A 440 -0.45 -14.02 16.31
N PRO A 441 -1.23 -15.02 15.85
CA PRO A 441 -1.14 -15.49 14.48
C PRO A 441 -1.81 -14.52 13.50
N GLN A 442 -1.25 -14.45 12.30
CA GLN A 442 -1.83 -13.81 11.13
C GLN A 442 -1.48 -14.58 9.86
N HIS A 443 -2.31 -14.52 8.83
CA HIS A 443 -1.98 -15.10 7.54
C HIS A 443 -2.47 -14.26 6.38
N ARG A 444 -1.84 -14.47 5.22
CA ARG A 444 -2.24 -13.90 3.94
C ARG A 444 -2.21 -14.97 2.86
N GLY A 445 -3.30 -15.12 2.14
CA GLY A 445 -3.39 -15.93 0.93
C GLY A 445 -3.58 -15.05 -0.31
N ASN A 446 -2.99 -15.43 -1.44
CA ASN A 446 -3.28 -14.81 -2.72
C ASN A 446 -3.22 -15.83 -3.86
N ILE A 447 -4.20 -15.75 -4.75
CA ILE A 447 -4.24 -16.47 -6.02
C ILE A 447 -4.33 -15.42 -7.12
N SER A 448 -3.48 -15.53 -8.13
CA SER A 448 -3.51 -14.64 -9.30
C SER A 448 -3.39 -15.42 -10.59
N VAL A 449 -4.06 -14.94 -11.64
CA VAL A 449 -3.95 -15.45 -13.00
C VAL A 449 -3.58 -14.29 -13.92
N SER A 450 -2.50 -14.43 -14.68
CA SER A 450 -2.06 -13.44 -15.65
C SER A 450 -1.81 -14.10 -16.99
N GLY A 451 -2.27 -13.50 -18.08
CA GLY A 451 -2.02 -14.01 -19.41
C GLY A 451 -2.64 -13.13 -20.49
N GLY A 452 -2.52 -13.58 -21.74
CA GLY A 452 -3.08 -12.86 -22.87
C GLY A 452 -2.33 -13.11 -24.16
N ASN A 453 -2.84 -12.52 -25.23
CA ASN A 453 -2.13 -12.40 -26.50
C ASN A 453 -1.87 -10.91 -26.79
N GLU A 454 -1.38 -10.61 -27.98
CA GLU A 454 -1.09 -9.22 -28.38
C GLU A 454 -2.34 -8.32 -28.34
N ARG A 455 -3.52 -8.88 -28.63
CA ARG A 455 -4.78 -8.13 -28.68
C ARG A 455 -5.54 -8.03 -27.37
N SER A 456 -5.38 -9.00 -26.47
CA SER A 456 -6.13 -9.05 -25.22
C SER A 456 -5.24 -9.54 -24.09
N LYS A 457 -5.07 -8.72 -23.06
CA LYS A 457 -4.29 -9.01 -21.86
C LYS A 457 -5.21 -8.96 -20.65
N TYR A 458 -5.07 -9.92 -19.75
CA TYR A 458 -5.87 -9.98 -18.53
C TYR A 458 -5.04 -10.35 -17.31
N TYR A 459 -5.40 -9.75 -16.19
CA TYR A 459 -4.90 -10.08 -14.86
C TYR A 459 -6.09 -10.18 -13.91
N PHE A 460 -6.13 -11.26 -13.14
CA PHE A 460 -7.15 -11.48 -12.11
C PHE A 460 -6.47 -11.90 -10.81
N SER A 461 -6.93 -11.41 -9.68
CA SER A 461 -6.45 -11.84 -8.37
C SER A 461 -7.52 -11.90 -7.29
N LEU A 462 -7.30 -12.81 -6.35
CA LEU A 462 -8.09 -13.01 -5.14
C LEU A 462 -7.13 -13.07 -3.96
N GLY A 463 -7.33 -12.18 -2.99
CA GLY A 463 -6.54 -12.10 -1.77
C GLY A 463 -7.39 -12.28 -0.52
N ASP A 464 -6.80 -12.93 0.49
CA ASP A 464 -7.32 -13.03 1.85
C ASP A 464 -6.24 -12.55 2.83
N LEU A 465 -6.67 -11.87 3.90
CA LEU A 465 -5.86 -11.50 5.04
C LEU A 465 -6.68 -11.73 6.30
N ALA A 466 -6.12 -12.45 7.26
CA ALA A 466 -6.71 -12.60 8.59
C ALA A 466 -5.69 -12.28 9.69
N GLN A 467 -6.12 -11.48 10.66
CA GLN A 467 -5.33 -11.08 11.81
C GLN A 467 -6.13 -11.27 13.10
N SER A 468 -5.46 -11.73 14.15
CA SER A 468 -6.02 -11.84 15.50
C SER A 468 -5.50 -10.71 16.39
N GLY A 469 -6.25 -10.37 17.44
CA GLY A 469 -5.83 -9.41 18.46
C GLY A 469 -4.78 -9.96 19.44
N GLN A 470 -4.05 -9.04 20.05
CA GLN A 470 -2.93 -9.33 20.95
C GLN A 470 -3.34 -9.73 22.37
N TYR A 471 -4.59 -9.56 22.78
CA TYR A 471 -5.01 -9.86 24.16
C TYR A 471 -5.47 -11.32 24.33
N GLN A 472 -5.09 -11.92 25.45
CA GLN A 472 -5.55 -13.23 25.90
C GLN A 472 -7.05 -13.21 26.13
N GLY A 473 -7.76 -14.26 25.70
CA GLY A 473 -9.23 -14.29 25.68
C GLY A 473 -9.92 -13.27 24.76
N GLY A 474 -9.17 -12.32 24.17
CA GLY A 474 -9.75 -11.17 23.49
C GLY A 474 -10.50 -11.49 22.19
N SER A 475 -11.54 -10.71 21.90
CA SER A 475 -12.41 -10.91 20.73
C SER A 475 -11.98 -10.17 19.46
N THR A 476 -10.93 -9.34 19.54
CA THR A 476 -10.42 -8.57 18.39
C THR A 476 -10.01 -9.47 17.23
N LYS A 477 -10.66 -9.29 16.07
CA LYS A 477 -10.42 -10.05 14.83
C LYS A 477 -10.59 -9.14 13.63
N PHE A 478 -9.71 -9.30 12.65
CA PHE A 478 -9.81 -8.62 11.37
C PHE A 478 -9.68 -9.62 10.22
N LYS A 479 -10.57 -9.51 9.23
CA LYS A 479 -10.52 -10.25 7.97
C LYS A 479 -10.74 -9.31 6.80
N SER A 480 -9.93 -9.45 5.76
CA SER A 480 -10.07 -8.67 4.52
C SER A 480 -9.98 -9.58 3.31
N TYR A 481 -10.93 -9.43 2.40
CA TYR A 481 -10.98 -10.12 1.12
C TYR A 481 -10.84 -9.09 0.00
N ASN A 482 -9.93 -9.35 -0.93
CA ASN A 482 -9.63 -8.48 -2.05
C ASN A 482 -9.83 -9.22 -3.37
N VAL A 483 -10.41 -8.55 -4.35
CA VAL A 483 -10.55 -9.03 -5.72
C VAL A 483 -10.04 -7.94 -6.65
N ARG A 484 -9.23 -8.30 -7.65
CA ARG A 484 -8.83 -7.38 -8.72
C ARG A 484 -8.96 -8.05 -10.07
N SER A 485 -9.39 -7.27 -11.06
CA SER A 485 -9.46 -7.66 -12.46
C SER A 485 -9.02 -6.48 -13.31
N ASN A 486 -7.95 -6.66 -14.07
CA ASN A 486 -7.45 -5.68 -15.04
C ASN A 486 -7.48 -6.34 -16.41
N VAL A 487 -8.19 -5.73 -17.36
CA VAL A 487 -8.33 -6.25 -18.73
C VAL A 487 -8.01 -5.14 -19.71
N ASP A 488 -7.12 -5.42 -20.66
CA ASP A 488 -6.72 -4.53 -21.73
C ASP A 488 -7.01 -5.19 -23.07
N VAL A 489 -7.70 -4.48 -23.96
CA VAL A 489 -8.08 -4.95 -25.30
C VAL A 489 -7.63 -3.94 -26.33
N GLN A 490 -6.77 -4.36 -27.24
CA GLN A 490 -6.44 -3.66 -28.46
C GLN A 490 -7.55 -3.92 -29.49
N VAL A 491 -8.48 -2.98 -29.59
CA VAL A 491 -9.67 -3.04 -30.45
C VAL A 491 -9.27 -2.88 -31.92
N THR A 492 -8.36 -1.94 -32.19
CA THR A 492 -7.63 -1.76 -33.44
C THR A 492 -6.15 -1.56 -33.12
N ASP A 493 -5.27 -1.56 -34.12
CA ASP A 493 -3.84 -1.36 -33.89
C ASP A 493 -3.55 -0.02 -33.18
N GLU A 494 -4.42 0.97 -33.36
CA GLU A 494 -4.33 2.30 -32.79
C GLU A 494 -5.25 2.57 -31.58
N LEU A 495 -6.24 1.71 -31.32
CA LEU A 495 -7.23 1.91 -30.24
C LEU A 495 -7.13 0.81 -29.20
N THR A 496 -6.71 1.18 -28.00
CA THR A 496 -6.74 0.32 -26.81
C THR A 496 -7.85 0.76 -25.87
N VAL A 497 -8.63 -0.19 -25.37
CA VAL A 497 -9.64 0.02 -24.31
C VAL A 497 -9.30 -0.90 -23.15
N GLY A 498 -9.34 -0.37 -21.93
CA GLY A 498 -9.05 -1.15 -20.73
C GLY A 498 -10.04 -0.90 -19.61
N LEU A 499 -10.23 -1.91 -18.77
CA LEU A 499 -11.11 -1.91 -17.61
C LEU A 499 -10.36 -2.44 -16.39
N ASN A 500 -10.24 -1.59 -15.37
CA ASN A 500 -9.70 -1.96 -14.08
C ASN A 500 -10.84 -2.00 -13.06
N VAL A 501 -10.99 -3.12 -12.37
CA VAL A 501 -11.97 -3.32 -11.30
C VAL A 501 -11.27 -3.88 -10.07
N SER A 502 -11.50 -3.27 -8.91
CA SER A 502 -11.12 -3.85 -7.63
C SER A 502 -12.26 -3.82 -6.62
N GLY A 503 -12.40 -4.90 -5.87
CA GLY A 503 -13.37 -5.05 -4.79
C GLY A 503 -12.67 -5.37 -3.49
N ARG A 504 -13.16 -4.82 -2.38
CA ARG A 504 -12.66 -5.09 -1.04
C ARG A 504 -13.82 -5.29 -0.07
N VAL A 505 -13.72 -6.32 0.76
CA VAL A 505 -14.62 -6.56 1.90
C VAL A 505 -13.79 -6.73 3.16
N ASP A 506 -13.96 -5.82 4.09
CA ASP A 506 -13.32 -5.86 5.41
C ASP A 506 -14.36 -6.18 6.48
N ASN A 507 -14.04 -7.11 7.37
CA ASN A 507 -14.80 -7.41 8.57
C ASN A 507 -13.91 -7.19 9.79
N ARG A 508 -14.28 -6.22 10.60
CA ARG A 508 -13.64 -5.90 11.87
C ARG A 508 -14.59 -6.24 13.01
N HIS A 509 -14.08 -6.98 13.99
CA HIS A 509 -14.77 -7.26 15.25
C HIS A 509 -13.84 -6.88 16.39
N TYR A 510 -14.33 -6.04 17.30
CA TYR A 510 -13.60 -5.53 18.46
C TYR A 510 -14.47 -5.69 19.71
N PRO A 511 -13.88 -5.78 20.91
CA PRO A 511 -14.64 -5.61 22.14
C PRO A 511 -15.28 -4.21 22.18
N PHE A 512 -16.29 -4.02 23.03
CA PHE A 512 -16.95 -2.73 23.16
C PHE A 512 -15.98 -1.61 23.60
N ARG A 513 -15.05 -1.92 24.50
CA ARG A 513 -14.03 -0.97 24.97
C ARG A 513 -12.91 -0.83 23.95
N SER A 514 -12.41 0.40 23.79
CA SER A 514 -11.34 0.66 22.84
C SER A 514 -9.98 0.18 23.35
N ASN A 515 -9.09 -0.16 22.41
CA ASN A 515 -7.72 -0.56 22.73
C ASN A 515 -6.91 0.55 23.46
N ASN A 516 -7.23 1.83 23.22
CA ASN A 516 -6.58 2.95 23.91
C ASN A 516 -6.97 3.02 25.38
N GLU A 517 -8.27 2.89 25.69
CA GLU A 517 -8.76 2.83 27.07
C GLU A 517 -8.09 1.67 27.81
N LEU A 518 -8.09 0.49 27.20
CA LEU A 518 -7.49 -0.72 27.76
C LEU A 518 -5.99 -0.56 28.06
N ASN A 519 -5.19 -0.09 27.09
CA ASN A 519 -3.74 0.08 27.29
C ASN A 519 -3.42 1.05 28.44
N SER A 520 -4.18 2.13 28.58
CA SER A 520 -3.99 3.06 29.70
C SER A 520 -4.39 2.45 31.05
N HIS A 521 -5.33 1.50 31.07
CA HIS A 521 -5.84 0.88 32.29
C HIS A 521 -4.98 -0.26 32.80
N ILE A 522 -4.33 -1.06 31.94
CA ILE A 522 -3.44 -2.16 32.35
C ILE A 522 -2.40 -1.69 33.38
N TYR A 523 -1.84 -0.48 33.18
CA TYR A 523 -0.80 0.07 34.05
C TYR A 523 -1.30 0.55 35.41
N LEU A 524 -2.61 0.60 35.63
CA LEU A 524 -3.23 1.03 36.88
C LEU A 524 -3.65 -0.15 37.77
N TYR A 525 -3.47 -1.39 37.31
CA TYR A 525 -3.79 -2.58 38.09
C TYR A 525 -2.65 -2.92 39.04
N GLN A 526 -2.98 -3.16 40.30
CA GLN A 526 -2.00 -3.42 41.34
C GLN A 526 -1.50 -4.87 41.25
N PRO A 527 -0.18 -5.12 41.42
CA PRO A 527 0.37 -6.47 41.30
C PRO A 527 -0.14 -7.43 42.39
N ASN A 528 -0.64 -6.92 43.51
CA ASN A 528 -1.24 -7.72 44.59
C ASN A 528 -2.73 -8.05 44.38
N TRP A 529 -3.30 -7.73 43.21
CA TRP A 529 -4.65 -8.14 42.82
C TRP A 529 -4.63 -9.42 42.00
N GLN A 530 -5.77 -10.10 41.95
CA GLN A 530 -5.96 -11.29 41.13
C GLN A 530 -7.20 -11.16 40.22
N PRO A 531 -7.17 -11.74 39.00
CA PRO A 531 -8.26 -11.60 38.03
C PRO A 531 -9.52 -12.37 38.43
N TYR A 532 -9.37 -13.46 39.18
CA TYR A 532 -10.45 -14.36 39.60
C TYR A 532 -10.27 -14.70 41.08
N TRP A 533 -11.36 -15.02 41.78
CA TRP A 533 -11.27 -15.54 43.13
C TRP A 533 -10.59 -16.92 43.16
N PRO A 534 -9.70 -17.21 44.13
CA PRO A 534 -8.95 -18.45 44.20
C PRO A 534 -9.83 -19.70 44.05
N GLY A 535 -9.44 -20.61 43.17
CA GLY A 535 -10.18 -21.86 42.93
C GLY A 535 -11.53 -21.71 42.19
N THR A 536 -11.86 -20.52 41.69
CA THR A 536 -13.12 -20.24 40.96
C THR A 536 -12.88 -19.62 39.58
N ASN A 537 -13.96 -19.50 38.79
CA ASN A 537 -14.00 -18.69 37.55
C ASN A 537 -14.73 -17.35 37.75
N TYR A 538 -14.90 -16.91 39.00
CA TYR A 538 -15.60 -15.68 39.33
C TYR A 538 -14.66 -14.48 39.26
N MET A 539 -14.90 -13.58 38.32
CA MET A 539 -14.10 -12.38 38.11
C MET A 539 -14.16 -11.46 39.33
N GLN A 540 -13.00 -11.06 39.86
CA GLN A 540 -12.95 -10.12 40.97
C GLN A 540 -13.32 -8.69 40.55
N PRO A 541 -13.97 -7.90 41.43
CA PRO A 541 -14.12 -6.47 41.31
C PRO A 541 -12.78 -5.81 41.68
N LEU A 542 -12.07 -5.30 40.69
CA LEU A 542 -10.78 -4.65 40.88
C LEU A 542 -10.98 -3.14 40.90
N ARG A 543 -10.06 -2.39 40.28
CA ARG A 543 -10.17 -0.93 40.15
C ARG A 543 -11.57 -0.54 39.67
N GLY A 544 -12.24 0.35 40.42
CA GLY A 544 -13.57 0.83 40.06
C GLY A 544 -14.66 -0.24 40.04
N SER A 545 -14.47 -1.40 40.67
CA SER A 545 -15.35 -2.58 40.54
C SER A 545 -15.37 -3.19 39.14
N GLU A 546 -14.24 -3.14 38.43
CA GLU A 546 -14.13 -3.63 37.05
C GLU A 546 -13.19 -4.83 36.95
N ASN A 547 -13.23 -5.52 35.80
CA ASN A 547 -12.29 -6.59 35.49
C ASN A 547 -11.81 -6.46 34.05
N ILE A 548 -10.50 -6.59 33.83
CA ILE A 548 -9.89 -6.38 32.52
C ILE A 548 -10.37 -7.40 31.47
N HIS A 549 -10.78 -8.60 31.89
CA HIS A 549 -11.37 -9.57 30.97
C HIS A 549 -12.66 -9.08 30.34
N ASN A 550 -13.47 -8.30 31.07
CA ASN A 550 -14.69 -7.73 30.50
C ASN A 550 -14.39 -6.69 29.41
N TRP A 551 -13.17 -6.16 29.35
CA TRP A 551 -12.77 -5.12 28.39
C TRP A 551 -12.17 -5.69 27.11
N VAL A 552 -11.55 -6.87 27.18
CA VAL A 552 -10.92 -7.50 26.00
C VAL A 552 -11.86 -8.47 25.28
N THR A 553 -12.89 -8.95 25.97
CA THR A 553 -13.90 -9.90 25.47
C THR A 553 -15.20 -9.22 25.09
N ASP A 554 -16.16 -10.00 24.58
CA ASP A 554 -17.51 -9.51 24.27
C ASP A 554 -18.44 -9.46 25.50
N ASN A 555 -17.92 -9.66 26.73
CA ASN A 555 -18.75 -9.66 27.95
C ASN A 555 -19.45 -8.31 28.19
N ALA A 556 -18.75 -7.20 27.89
CA ALA A 556 -19.32 -5.85 27.91
C ALA A 556 -19.96 -5.45 26.57
N GLY A 557 -20.04 -6.39 25.62
CA GLY A 557 -20.52 -6.18 24.27
C GLY A 557 -19.38 -6.02 23.26
N TYR A 558 -19.72 -5.62 22.04
CA TYR A 558 -18.79 -5.60 20.92
C TYR A 558 -19.02 -4.41 19.97
N GLN A 559 -18.00 -4.12 19.17
CA GLN A 559 -18.10 -3.28 17.99
C GLN A 559 -17.84 -4.13 16.75
N GLN A 560 -18.74 -4.06 15.77
CA GLN A 560 -18.57 -4.66 14.46
C GLN A 560 -18.54 -3.55 13.40
N GLU A 561 -17.56 -3.60 12.51
CA GLU A 561 -17.46 -2.68 11.38
C GLU A 561 -17.20 -3.47 10.09
N ASP A 562 -18.16 -3.39 9.17
CA ASP A 562 -18.09 -4.04 7.86
C ASP A 562 -17.88 -2.98 6.78
N THR A 563 -16.74 -3.01 6.10
CA THR A 563 -16.48 -2.14 4.93
C THR A 563 -16.65 -2.92 3.64
N ARG A 564 -17.32 -2.31 2.66
CA ARG A 564 -17.45 -2.83 1.29
C ARG A 564 -17.04 -1.73 0.33
N ALA A 565 -16.03 -1.98 -0.48
CA ALA A 565 -15.57 -1.04 -1.49
C ALA A 565 -15.53 -1.69 -2.87
N VAL A 566 -15.94 -0.94 -3.89
CA VAL A 566 -15.77 -1.29 -5.29
C VAL A 566 -15.18 -0.07 -5.98
N GLN A 567 -14.13 -0.28 -6.73
CA GLN A 567 -13.43 0.73 -7.49
C GLN A 567 -13.40 0.27 -8.95
N SER A 568 -13.77 1.15 -9.86
CA SER A 568 -13.83 0.82 -11.28
C SER A 568 -13.26 1.96 -12.12
N ASN A 569 -12.51 1.63 -13.16
CA ASN A 569 -11.96 2.60 -14.09
C ASN A 569 -11.99 2.03 -15.51
N LEU A 570 -12.78 2.66 -16.39
CA LEU A 570 -12.79 2.39 -17.82
C LEU A 570 -11.93 3.45 -18.49
N PHE A 571 -10.99 3.03 -19.33
CA PHE A 571 -10.13 3.95 -20.05
C PHE A 571 -9.95 3.53 -21.51
N PHE A 572 -9.55 4.48 -22.34
CA PHE A 572 -9.13 4.23 -23.71
C PHE A 572 -7.89 5.07 -24.03
N LYS A 573 -7.09 4.56 -24.97
CA LYS A 573 -6.00 5.26 -25.62
C LYS A 573 -6.17 5.10 -27.12
N TRP A 574 -6.25 6.22 -27.83
CA TRP A 574 -6.37 6.26 -29.28
C TRP A 574 -5.17 7.00 -29.86
N GLU A 575 -4.31 6.26 -30.55
CA GLU A 575 -3.20 6.82 -31.32
C GLU A 575 -3.76 7.29 -32.67
N LEU A 576 -3.49 8.54 -33.08
CA LEU A 576 -4.09 9.09 -34.30
C LEU A 576 -3.14 8.81 -35.48
N PRO A 577 -3.45 7.84 -36.37
CA PRO A 577 -2.49 7.37 -37.36
C PRO A 577 -2.11 8.43 -38.41
N TRP A 578 -2.99 9.42 -38.62
CA TRP A 578 -2.75 10.53 -39.55
C TRP A 578 -1.82 11.62 -38.98
N VAL A 579 -1.52 11.62 -37.68
CA VAL A 579 -0.52 12.52 -37.07
C VAL A 579 0.43 11.70 -36.20
N LYS A 580 1.59 11.34 -36.75
CA LYS A 580 2.60 10.56 -36.00
C LYS A 580 2.97 11.28 -34.70
N GLY A 581 2.85 10.55 -33.60
CA GLY A 581 3.16 11.01 -32.24
C GLY A 581 1.96 11.52 -31.45
N LEU A 582 0.80 11.77 -32.09
CA LEU A 582 -0.40 12.29 -31.45
C LEU A 582 -1.27 11.16 -30.89
N SER A 583 -1.68 11.25 -29.62
CA SER A 583 -2.66 10.35 -29.01
C SER A 583 -3.70 11.11 -28.17
N ILE A 584 -4.87 10.48 -28.02
CA ILE A 584 -5.93 10.91 -27.13
C ILE A 584 -6.15 9.81 -26.09
N ASP A 585 -6.15 10.19 -24.83
CA ASP A 585 -6.34 9.29 -23.70
C ASP A 585 -7.54 9.77 -22.89
N GLY A 586 -8.45 8.87 -22.52
CA GLY A 586 -9.61 9.22 -21.70
C GLY A 586 -9.92 8.13 -20.68
N SER A 587 -10.35 8.53 -19.50
CA SER A 587 -10.77 7.60 -18.46
C SER A 587 -11.94 8.12 -17.63
N GLY A 588 -12.83 7.21 -17.26
CA GLY A 588 -13.92 7.45 -16.33
C GLY A 588 -13.95 6.40 -15.24
N SER A 589 -13.95 6.86 -14.00
CA SER A 589 -13.94 6.01 -12.81
C SER A 589 -15.17 6.26 -11.94
N TYR A 590 -15.71 5.18 -11.39
CA TYR A 590 -16.77 5.22 -10.40
C TYR A 590 -16.41 4.30 -9.24
N ASP A 591 -16.22 4.92 -8.07
CA ASP A 591 -15.84 4.23 -6.85
C ASP A 591 -16.97 4.36 -5.82
N PHE A 592 -17.27 3.26 -5.13
CA PHE A 592 -18.21 3.20 -4.02
C PHE A 592 -17.52 2.60 -2.80
N SER A 593 -17.72 3.19 -1.63
CA SER A 593 -17.33 2.62 -0.35
C SER A 593 -18.46 2.78 0.65
N GLY A 594 -18.90 1.67 1.25
CA GLY A 594 -19.89 1.63 2.31
C GLY A 594 -19.31 1.04 3.58
N VAL A 595 -19.52 1.71 4.70
CA VAL A 595 -19.20 1.22 6.05
C VAL A 595 -20.49 1.02 6.81
N TYR A 596 -20.66 -0.17 7.39
CA TYR A 596 -21.71 -0.46 8.34
C TYR A 596 -21.08 -0.75 9.70
N GLY A 597 -21.35 0.14 10.66
CA GLY A 597 -20.92 0.02 12.03
C GLY A 597 -22.07 -0.42 12.93
N LYS A 598 -21.77 -1.29 13.89
CA LYS A 598 -22.68 -1.75 14.92
C LYS A 598 -21.93 -1.77 16.26
N GLN A 599 -22.39 -1.01 17.23
CA GLN A 599 -21.89 -1.02 18.59
C GLN A 599 -22.99 -1.51 19.50
N PHE A 600 -22.78 -2.64 20.14
CA PHE A 600 -23.73 -3.23 21.07
C PHE A 600 -23.06 -3.37 22.41
N GLU A 601 -23.47 -2.59 23.41
CA GLU A 601 -22.95 -2.70 24.78
C GLU A 601 -23.93 -3.49 25.63
N THR A 602 -23.39 -4.43 26.41
CA THR A 602 -24.16 -5.36 27.24
C THR A 602 -23.77 -5.24 28.71
N PRO A 603 -24.69 -5.54 29.63
CA PRO A 603 -24.34 -5.65 31.04
C PRO A 603 -23.24 -6.70 31.25
N SER A 604 -22.12 -6.27 31.83
CA SER A 604 -21.01 -7.11 32.27
C SER A 604 -20.97 -7.17 33.80
N TYR A 605 -20.39 -8.23 34.35
CA TYR A 605 -20.52 -8.57 35.76
C TYR A 605 -19.16 -8.94 36.39
N VAL A 606 -19.09 -8.74 37.70
CA VAL A 606 -18.01 -9.14 38.60
C VAL A 606 -18.64 -9.77 39.85
N TYR A 607 -17.85 -10.41 40.70
CA TYR A 607 -18.36 -11.13 41.88
C TYR A 607 -17.71 -10.61 43.14
N ARG A 608 -18.49 -10.12 44.10
CA ARG A 608 -18.00 -9.67 45.41
C ARG A 608 -18.09 -10.81 46.41
N GLU A 609 -17.11 -10.95 47.28
CA GLU A 609 -17.23 -11.86 48.41
C GLU A 609 -18.05 -11.18 49.52
N GLU A 610 -19.16 -11.80 49.91
CA GLU A 610 -20.03 -11.34 50.99
C GLU A 610 -20.35 -12.54 51.89
N GLY A 611 -19.83 -12.55 53.12
CA GLY A 611 -20.11 -13.61 54.11
C GLY A 611 -19.66 -15.01 53.67
N GLY A 612 -18.54 -15.13 52.95
CA GLY A 612 -18.03 -16.42 52.44
C GLY A 612 -18.77 -16.96 51.21
N GLN A 613 -19.59 -16.13 50.55
CA GLN A 613 -20.24 -16.45 49.26
C GLN A 613 -19.88 -15.39 48.21
N TYR A 614 -19.88 -15.79 46.94
CA TYR A 614 -19.59 -14.87 45.82
C TYR A 614 -20.88 -14.34 45.18
N VAL A 615 -21.19 -13.08 45.42
CA VAL A 615 -22.39 -12.40 44.94
C VAL A 615 -22.11 -11.70 43.61
N LYS A 616 -22.93 -12.01 42.59
CA LYS A 616 -22.83 -11.41 41.26
C LYS A 616 -23.32 -9.96 41.27
N GLY A 617 -22.45 -9.02 40.94
CA GLY A 617 -22.74 -7.59 40.80
C GLY A 617 -22.42 -7.07 39.40
N LEU A 618 -23.01 -5.93 39.04
CA LEU A 618 -22.63 -5.21 37.82
C LEU A 618 -21.17 -4.75 37.91
N SER A 619 -20.44 -4.86 36.80
CA SER A 619 -19.12 -4.24 36.68
C SER A 619 -19.27 -2.71 36.74
N GLY A 620 -18.26 -2.02 37.30
CA GLY A 620 -18.31 -0.59 37.63
C GLY A 620 -18.88 0.32 36.55
N MET A 621 -18.27 0.36 35.36
CA MET A 621 -18.76 1.18 34.23
C MET A 621 -19.81 0.47 33.36
N SER A 622 -20.41 -0.63 33.81
CA SER A 622 -21.38 -1.37 33.02
C SER A 622 -22.77 -0.75 33.11
N ARG A 623 -23.49 -0.73 31.99
CA ARG A 623 -24.93 -0.43 32.00
C ARG A 623 -25.71 -1.60 32.61
N SER A 624 -26.85 -1.28 33.23
CA SER A 624 -27.80 -2.28 33.74
C SER A 624 -28.60 -2.97 32.63
N LEU A 625 -28.84 -2.27 31.52
CA LEU A 625 -29.50 -2.79 30.33
C LEU A 625 -28.68 -2.48 29.08
N ALA A 626 -28.77 -3.36 28.08
CA ALA A 626 -28.02 -3.23 26.85
C ALA A 626 -28.52 -2.08 25.96
N ASN A 627 -27.61 -1.55 25.14
CA ASN A 627 -27.87 -0.51 24.15
C ASN A 627 -27.26 -0.90 22.80
N LEU A 628 -27.82 -0.34 21.74
CA LEU A 628 -27.37 -0.57 20.37
C LEU A 628 -27.27 0.77 19.65
N ASN A 629 -26.12 1.03 19.04
CA ASN A 629 -25.94 2.06 18.04
C ASN A 629 -25.55 1.40 16.71
N GLN A 630 -26.20 1.83 15.63
CA GLN A 630 -25.88 1.42 14.26
C GLN A 630 -25.59 2.66 13.42
N THR A 631 -24.51 2.59 12.65
CA THR A 631 -24.11 3.64 11.72
C THR A 631 -23.95 3.06 10.33
N SER A 632 -24.49 3.74 9.33
CA SER A 632 -24.19 3.47 7.93
C SER A 632 -23.59 4.72 7.31
N TYR A 633 -22.43 4.55 6.67
CA TYR A 633 -21.72 5.58 5.95
C TYR A 633 -21.52 5.12 4.51
N ALA A 634 -21.76 5.98 3.53
CA ALA A 634 -21.54 5.69 2.13
C ALA A 634 -20.81 6.84 1.46
N VAL A 635 -19.83 6.51 0.62
CA VAL A 635 -19.08 7.45 -0.22
C VAL A 635 -19.16 6.98 -1.66
N THR A 636 -19.47 7.89 -2.57
CA THR A 636 -19.30 7.68 -4.00
C THR A 636 -18.34 8.73 -4.55
N GLN A 637 -17.49 8.30 -5.47
CA GLN A 637 -16.58 9.18 -6.18
C GLN A 637 -16.69 8.92 -7.67
N MET A 638 -16.90 9.98 -8.44
CA MET A 638 -16.77 9.97 -9.89
C MET A 638 -15.52 10.77 -10.25
N TYR A 639 -14.66 10.17 -11.08
CA TYR A 639 -13.44 10.80 -11.57
C TYR A 639 -13.39 10.69 -13.09
N LEU A 640 -13.25 11.81 -13.77
CA LEU A 640 -13.16 11.89 -15.22
C LEU A 640 -11.84 12.55 -15.59
N ASN A 641 -11.12 11.99 -16.57
CA ASN A 641 -9.88 12.53 -17.08
C ASN A 641 -9.83 12.39 -18.60
N SER A 642 -9.31 13.41 -19.28
CA SER A 642 -9.11 13.38 -20.73
C SER A 642 -7.84 14.15 -21.07
N LYS A 643 -7.01 13.58 -21.93
CA LYS A 643 -5.68 14.11 -22.29
C LYS A 643 -5.46 14.01 -23.78
N ILE A 644 -4.72 14.98 -24.31
CA ILE A 644 -4.14 14.96 -25.64
C ILE A 644 -2.63 14.98 -25.45
N ASN A 645 -1.94 14.04 -26.10
CA ASN A 645 -0.50 13.86 -26.00
C ASN A 645 0.13 13.96 -27.39
N TYR A 646 1.29 14.59 -27.50
CA TYR A 646 2.09 14.62 -28.73
C TYR A 646 3.55 14.35 -28.40
N THR A 647 4.06 13.19 -28.80
CA THR A 647 5.46 12.79 -28.57
C THR A 647 6.16 12.56 -29.88
N ARG A 648 7.28 13.24 -30.12
CA ARG A 648 8.04 13.12 -31.37
C ARG A 648 9.53 13.37 -31.20
N GLN A 649 10.31 12.58 -31.92
CA GLN A 649 11.74 12.80 -32.17
C GLN A 649 11.92 13.61 -33.47
N PHE A 650 12.75 14.64 -33.41
CA PHE A 650 13.25 15.45 -34.52
C PHE A 650 14.78 15.49 -34.44
N ASP A 651 15.47 14.62 -35.18
CA ASP A 651 16.92 14.45 -35.09
C ASP A 651 17.39 14.23 -33.64
N ALA A 652 18.15 15.17 -33.07
CA ALA A 652 18.60 15.13 -31.68
C ALA A 652 17.55 15.64 -30.67
N HIS A 653 16.44 16.22 -31.11
CA HIS A 653 15.42 16.81 -30.26
C HIS A 653 14.27 15.84 -29.99
N HIS A 654 14.03 15.50 -28.73
CA HIS A 654 12.84 14.80 -28.29
C HIS A 654 11.87 15.80 -27.64
N VAL A 655 10.64 15.86 -28.14
CA VAL A 655 9.59 16.74 -27.62
C VAL A 655 8.38 15.90 -27.22
N ALA A 656 7.91 16.07 -25.99
CA ALA A 656 6.64 15.51 -25.54
C ALA A 656 5.74 16.60 -24.94
N LEU A 657 4.58 16.81 -25.55
CA LEU A 657 3.56 17.77 -25.11
C LEU A 657 2.35 17.00 -24.58
N MET A 658 1.75 17.50 -23.51
CA MET A 658 0.51 16.97 -22.97
C MET A 658 -0.37 18.11 -22.48
N ALA A 659 -1.67 18.02 -22.77
CA ALA A 659 -2.70 18.89 -22.21
C ALA A 659 -3.87 18.02 -21.77
N GLY A 660 -4.48 18.35 -20.64
CA GLY A 660 -5.56 17.55 -20.07
C GLY A 660 -6.55 18.33 -19.22
N TYR A 661 -7.70 17.71 -19.05
CA TYR A 661 -8.79 18.12 -18.18
C TYR A 661 -9.10 16.99 -17.21
N GLU A 662 -9.39 17.34 -15.96
CA GLU A 662 -9.89 16.40 -14.96
C GLU A 662 -11.03 16.99 -14.15
N GLN A 663 -11.90 16.11 -13.69
CA GLN A 663 -13.02 16.45 -12.84
C GLN A 663 -13.24 15.34 -11.82
N ILE A 664 -13.40 15.75 -10.56
CA ILE A 664 -13.73 14.86 -9.45
C ILE A 664 -15.00 15.35 -8.76
N GLN A 665 -15.89 14.42 -8.43
CA GLN A 665 -17.03 14.67 -7.57
C GLN A 665 -17.09 13.57 -6.51
N VAL A 666 -17.06 13.96 -5.24
CA VAL A 666 -17.23 13.05 -4.10
C VAL A 666 -18.54 13.39 -3.42
N ARG A 667 -19.35 12.38 -3.12
CA ARG A 667 -20.54 12.52 -2.28
C ARG A 667 -20.44 11.55 -1.12
N ASN A 668 -20.82 12.02 0.06
CA ASN A 668 -20.92 11.17 1.22
C ASN A 668 -22.28 11.33 1.90
N SER A 669 -22.72 10.27 2.57
CA SER A 669 -23.90 10.28 3.42
C SER A 669 -23.69 9.39 4.64
N THR A 670 -24.24 9.84 5.76
CA THR A 670 -24.23 9.12 7.03
C THR A 670 -25.65 9.02 7.56
N MET A 671 -25.99 7.86 8.09
CA MET A 671 -27.19 7.62 8.88
C MET A 671 -26.79 6.93 10.17
N GLN A 672 -27.31 7.40 11.29
CA GLN A 672 -27.13 6.77 12.60
C GLN A 672 -28.49 6.51 13.23
N ALA A 673 -28.59 5.38 13.92
CA ALA A 673 -29.76 5.02 14.69
C ALA A 673 -29.33 4.31 15.97
N GLY A 674 -30.01 4.61 17.06
CA GLY A 674 -29.73 4.02 18.37
C GLY A 674 -31.01 3.69 19.11
N ARG A 675 -30.96 2.61 19.88
CA ARG A 675 -31.97 2.26 20.88
C ARG A 675 -31.29 1.80 22.17
N SER A 676 -31.89 2.08 23.31
CA SER A 676 -31.43 1.56 24.61
C SER A 676 -32.48 0.68 25.28
N ASP A 677 -32.12 0.15 26.45
CA ASP A 677 -32.99 -0.57 27.38
C ASP A 677 -33.55 -1.85 26.76
N PHE A 678 -32.66 -2.67 26.19
CA PHE A 678 -32.99 -3.99 25.62
C PHE A 678 -33.37 -4.99 26.73
N LEU A 679 -34.51 -5.66 26.57
CA LEU A 679 -34.96 -6.72 27.48
C LEU A 679 -34.18 -8.04 27.31
N SER A 680 -33.58 -8.26 26.14
CA SER A 680 -32.77 -9.43 25.82
C SER A 680 -31.54 -9.04 25.01
N ILE A 681 -30.40 -9.64 25.35
CA ILE A 681 -29.13 -9.43 24.64
C ILE A 681 -28.92 -10.43 23.48
N SER A 682 -29.79 -11.44 23.35
CA SER A 682 -29.65 -12.50 22.35
C SER A 682 -29.92 -12.03 20.93
N LEU A 683 -30.74 -10.98 20.75
CA LEU A 683 -31.08 -10.43 19.44
C LEU A 683 -30.78 -8.92 19.39
N PRO A 684 -29.53 -8.53 19.08
CA PRO A 684 -29.11 -7.14 19.01
C PRO A 684 -29.57 -6.46 17.72
N GLU A 685 -30.89 -6.33 17.53
CA GLU A 685 -31.53 -5.65 16.41
C GLU A 685 -32.26 -4.40 16.92
N LEU A 686 -32.25 -3.31 16.14
CA LEU A 686 -32.76 -2.00 16.59
C LEU A 686 -34.17 -2.05 17.15
N ASN A 687 -35.06 -2.85 16.56
CA ASN A 687 -36.45 -2.96 17.01
C ASN A 687 -36.65 -3.77 18.30
N MET A 688 -35.61 -4.42 18.82
CA MET A 688 -35.64 -5.19 20.07
C MET A 688 -35.33 -4.34 21.32
N GLY A 689 -34.88 -3.09 21.15
CA GLY A 689 -34.76 -2.12 22.24
C GLY A 689 -36.11 -1.50 22.62
N SER A 690 -36.12 -0.65 23.65
CA SER A 690 -37.35 -0.03 24.18
C SER A 690 -38.17 0.70 23.12
N SER A 691 -39.51 0.57 23.23
CA SER A 691 -40.48 1.30 22.41
C SER A 691 -40.69 2.75 22.87
N ASP A 692 -40.17 3.11 24.04
CA ASP A 692 -40.15 4.49 24.53
C ASP A 692 -39.35 5.37 23.56
N LYS A 693 -39.95 6.48 23.12
CA LYS A 693 -39.31 7.43 22.21
C LYS A 693 -38.12 8.15 22.85
N SER A 694 -38.10 8.30 24.18
CA SER A 694 -36.97 8.90 24.91
C SER A 694 -35.70 8.05 24.86
N LYS A 695 -35.83 6.77 24.50
CA LYS A 695 -34.76 5.76 24.41
C LYS A 695 -34.35 5.47 22.97
N GLN A 696 -34.79 6.30 22.03
CA GLN A 696 -34.53 6.19 20.61
C GLN A 696 -33.79 7.42 20.13
N SER A 697 -32.80 7.22 19.28
CA SER A 697 -32.05 8.31 18.64
C SER A 697 -31.85 8.02 17.16
N ASN A 698 -31.93 9.04 16.32
CA ASN A 698 -31.55 8.97 14.92
C ASN A 698 -30.93 10.29 14.46
N SER A 699 -29.98 10.20 13.55
CA SER A 699 -29.36 11.37 12.92
C SER A 699 -28.84 11.03 11.53
N GLY A 700 -28.50 12.04 10.75
CA GLY A 700 -27.88 11.86 9.46
C GLY A 700 -27.35 13.17 8.89
N PHE A 701 -26.38 13.04 7.99
CA PHE A 701 -25.82 14.17 7.26
C PHE A 701 -25.34 13.72 5.88
N SER A 702 -25.15 14.68 4.98
CA SER A 702 -24.56 14.43 3.67
C SER A 702 -23.60 15.55 3.30
N GLY A 703 -22.60 15.23 2.49
CA GLY A 703 -21.59 16.17 2.03
C GLY A 703 -21.26 15.96 0.57
N GLN A 704 -20.76 17.02 -0.06
CA GLN A 704 -20.28 16.99 -1.44
C GLN A 704 -18.97 17.76 -1.55
N ASP A 705 -18.00 17.19 -2.26
CA ASP A 705 -16.76 17.84 -2.67
C ASP A 705 -16.63 17.75 -4.20
N ALA A 706 -16.03 18.75 -4.83
CA ALA A 706 -15.85 18.76 -6.27
C ALA A 706 -14.66 19.62 -6.70
N ARG A 707 -13.92 19.14 -7.71
CA ARG A 707 -12.85 19.91 -8.37
C ARG A 707 -12.94 19.81 -9.88
N GLN A 708 -12.44 20.85 -10.55
CA GLN A 708 -12.30 20.93 -12.01
C GLN A 708 -10.94 21.53 -12.32
N ASN A 709 -10.12 20.79 -13.06
CA ASN A 709 -8.73 21.18 -13.25
C ASN A 709 -8.33 21.06 -14.72
N VAL A 710 -7.51 22.00 -15.16
CA VAL A 710 -6.89 22.00 -16.50
C VAL A 710 -5.38 22.04 -16.30
N PHE A 711 -4.67 21.17 -16.99
CA PHE A 711 -3.23 21.03 -16.81
C PHE A 711 -2.52 20.74 -18.14
N GLY A 712 -1.24 21.04 -18.18
CA GLY A 712 -0.37 20.73 -19.30
C GLY A 712 1.07 20.47 -18.85
N ARG A 713 1.79 19.73 -19.69
CA ARG A 713 3.19 19.37 -19.49
C ARG A 713 3.93 19.47 -20.82
N VAL A 714 5.14 20.01 -20.76
CA VAL A 714 6.10 20.07 -21.87
C VAL A 714 7.39 19.42 -21.40
N ASN A 715 7.82 18.37 -22.08
CA ASN A 715 9.13 17.75 -21.91
C ASN A 715 9.96 18.00 -23.15
N TYR A 716 11.21 18.37 -22.92
CA TYR A 716 12.21 18.58 -23.94
C TYR A 716 13.49 17.87 -23.55
N ASP A 717 14.04 17.12 -24.49
CA ASP A 717 15.34 16.47 -24.38
C ASP A 717 16.14 16.77 -25.65
N TYR A 718 17.35 17.29 -25.47
CA TYR A 718 18.32 17.48 -26.54
C TYR A 718 19.47 16.49 -26.39
N ALA A 719 19.56 15.57 -27.35
CA ALA A 719 20.60 14.55 -27.50
C ALA A 719 20.80 13.65 -26.27
N GLY A 720 19.81 13.54 -25.38
CA GLY A 720 19.96 12.85 -24.10
C GLY A 720 20.85 13.60 -23.10
N LYS A 721 21.17 14.88 -23.33
CA LYS A 721 22.12 15.68 -22.52
C LYS A 721 21.43 16.78 -21.72
N TYR A 722 20.66 17.63 -22.40
CA TYR A 722 19.94 18.75 -21.80
C TYR A 722 18.46 18.43 -21.72
N LEU A 723 17.96 18.35 -20.50
CA LEU A 723 16.62 17.91 -20.18
C LEU A 723 15.87 19.08 -19.56
N ALA A 724 14.64 19.33 -20.00
CA ALA A 724 13.76 20.33 -19.41
C ALA A 724 12.33 19.81 -19.33
N GLU A 725 11.66 20.02 -18.20
CA GLU A 725 10.23 19.77 -18.03
C GLU A 725 9.56 21.05 -17.50
N VAL A 726 8.42 21.42 -18.07
CA VAL A 726 7.56 22.50 -17.60
C VAL A 726 6.15 21.95 -17.42
N THR A 727 5.53 22.24 -16.27
CA THR A 727 4.15 21.89 -15.95
C THR A 727 3.37 23.14 -15.60
N LEU A 728 2.15 23.24 -16.13
CA LEU A 728 1.25 24.36 -15.89
C LEU A 728 -0.11 23.79 -15.51
N ARG A 729 -0.72 24.33 -14.47
CA ARG A 729 -1.96 23.77 -13.95
C ARG A 729 -2.84 24.83 -13.29
N ALA A 730 -4.13 24.76 -13.57
CA ALA A 730 -5.17 25.58 -12.96
C ALA A 730 -6.22 24.68 -12.30
N ASP A 731 -6.36 24.77 -10.97
CA ASP A 731 -7.27 23.91 -10.19
C ASP A 731 -8.41 24.72 -9.60
N GLY A 732 -9.64 24.27 -9.85
CA GLY A 732 -10.86 24.84 -9.29
C GLY A 732 -11.42 24.00 -8.16
N SER A 733 -11.61 24.56 -6.97
CA SER A 733 -12.23 23.87 -5.82
C SER A 733 -13.59 24.48 -5.45
N SER A 734 -14.58 23.63 -5.16
CA SER A 734 -15.92 24.07 -4.75
C SER A 734 -15.96 24.70 -3.35
N LYS A 735 -14.90 24.51 -2.56
CA LYS A 735 -14.78 24.99 -1.17
C LYS A 735 -14.57 26.49 -1.03
N PHE A 736 -14.06 27.14 -2.07
CA PHE A 736 -13.75 28.56 -2.07
C PHE A 736 -14.89 29.41 -2.69
N PRO A 737 -14.97 30.71 -2.38
CA PRO A 737 -15.92 31.63 -3.00
C PRO A 737 -15.64 31.76 -4.50
N LYS A 738 -16.68 32.05 -5.30
CA LYS A 738 -16.65 32.01 -6.77
C LYS A 738 -15.42 32.68 -7.40
N GLU A 739 -15.01 33.82 -6.87
CA GLU A 739 -13.90 34.63 -7.38
C GLU A 739 -12.49 34.09 -7.04
N LYS A 740 -12.40 33.18 -6.06
CA LYS A 740 -11.12 32.60 -5.57
C LYS A 740 -11.05 31.08 -5.74
N ARG A 741 -11.96 30.47 -6.51
CA ARG A 741 -12.02 29.01 -6.70
C ARG A 741 -10.82 28.45 -7.45
N PHE A 742 -10.30 29.19 -8.42
CA PHE A 742 -9.19 28.75 -9.26
C PHE A 742 -7.84 29.20 -8.71
N GLY A 743 -6.92 28.26 -8.51
CA GLY A 743 -5.51 28.49 -8.20
C GLY A 743 -4.61 28.09 -9.36
N PHE A 744 -3.51 28.82 -9.57
CA PHE A 744 -2.54 28.55 -10.63
C PHE A 744 -1.20 28.05 -10.05
N PHE A 745 -0.73 26.91 -10.56
CA PHE A 745 0.32 26.09 -9.96
C PHE A 745 1.36 25.67 -11.03
N PRO A 746 2.34 26.53 -11.33
CA PRO A 746 3.42 26.20 -12.27
C PRO A 746 4.53 25.36 -11.62
N GLY A 747 5.20 24.55 -12.43
CA GLY A 747 6.44 23.87 -12.06
C GLY A 747 7.40 23.76 -13.24
N ALA A 748 8.69 23.76 -12.96
CA ALA A 748 9.75 23.58 -13.95
C ALA A 748 10.92 22.78 -13.37
N SER A 749 11.57 21.97 -14.19
CA SER A 749 12.78 21.25 -13.83
C SER A 749 13.73 21.13 -15.00
N VAL A 750 15.01 21.06 -14.69
CA VAL A 750 16.10 20.92 -15.65
C VAL A 750 17.06 19.83 -15.20
N GLY A 751 17.64 19.14 -16.17
CA GLY A 751 18.68 18.14 -15.94
C GLY A 751 19.79 18.27 -16.97
N TRP A 752 21.02 18.04 -16.53
CA TRP A 752 22.20 18.03 -17.40
C TRP A 752 23.01 16.77 -17.15
N ARG A 753 23.07 15.90 -18.16
CA ARG A 753 23.89 14.68 -18.15
C ARG A 753 25.31 15.03 -18.61
N ILE A 754 26.15 15.40 -17.64
CA ILE A 754 27.54 15.80 -17.84
C ILE A 754 28.36 14.65 -18.44
N SER A 755 28.09 13.40 -18.04
CA SER A 755 28.81 12.22 -18.57
C SER A 755 28.64 12.00 -20.07
N GLU A 756 27.65 12.64 -20.71
CA GLU A 756 27.45 12.57 -22.17
C GLU A 756 28.19 13.69 -22.91
N GLU A 757 28.89 14.58 -22.21
CA GLU A 757 29.68 15.63 -22.83
C GLU A 757 31.02 15.11 -23.32
N SER A 758 31.49 15.58 -24.48
CA SER A 758 32.73 15.09 -25.10
C SER A 758 33.98 15.34 -24.24
N PHE A 759 33.92 16.26 -23.28
CA PHE A 759 35.03 16.48 -22.34
C PHE A 759 35.11 15.43 -21.24
N MET A 760 34.06 14.63 -21.04
CA MET A 760 34.02 13.51 -20.09
C MET A 760 34.44 12.17 -20.71
N ASP A 761 34.61 12.11 -22.05
CA ASP A 761 34.95 10.87 -22.78
C ASP A 761 36.24 10.20 -22.26
N ASN A 762 37.15 10.94 -21.63
CA ASN A 762 38.41 10.41 -21.07
C ASN A 762 38.33 10.07 -19.56
N VAL A 763 37.13 10.04 -18.97
CA VAL A 763 36.92 9.87 -17.52
C VAL A 763 36.23 8.53 -17.23
N ASP A 764 36.96 7.43 -17.46
CA ASP A 764 36.43 6.06 -17.44
C ASP A 764 35.84 5.59 -16.09
N PHE A 765 36.22 6.24 -14.98
CA PHE A 765 35.69 5.87 -13.67
C PHE A 765 34.28 6.44 -13.40
N ILE A 766 33.78 7.37 -14.23
CA ILE A 766 32.44 7.95 -14.11
C ILE A 766 31.59 7.42 -15.26
N GLY A 767 30.74 6.42 -14.98
CA GLY A 767 29.82 5.86 -15.97
C GLY A 767 28.57 6.72 -16.18
N ASN A 768 28.15 7.49 -15.17
CA ASN A 768 27.04 8.43 -15.29
C ASN A 768 27.25 9.60 -14.33
N LEU A 769 26.99 10.82 -14.80
CA LEU A 769 26.95 12.02 -13.95
C LEU A 769 25.85 12.95 -14.45
N LYS A 770 24.85 13.18 -13.62
CA LYS A 770 23.70 14.05 -13.93
C LYS A 770 23.48 15.05 -12.81
N LEU A 771 23.37 16.33 -13.16
CA LEU A 771 22.88 17.38 -12.27
C LEU A 771 21.41 17.62 -12.54
N ARG A 772 20.63 17.88 -11.48
CA ARG A 772 19.20 18.18 -11.59
C ARG A 772 18.79 19.32 -10.68
N GLY A 773 17.86 20.14 -11.16
CA GLY A 773 17.29 21.26 -10.41
C GLY A 773 15.80 21.39 -10.73
N SER A 774 14.99 21.68 -9.71
CA SER A 774 13.54 21.83 -9.89
C SER A 774 12.94 22.91 -8.99
N TYR A 775 11.87 23.52 -9.48
CA TYR A 775 11.02 24.46 -8.76
C TYR A 775 9.55 24.15 -9.05
N GLY A 776 8.72 24.09 -8.02
CA GLY A 776 7.28 23.86 -8.18
C GLY A 776 6.45 24.60 -7.16
N LYS A 777 5.33 25.16 -7.61
CA LYS A 777 4.28 25.70 -6.75
C LYS A 777 3.09 24.75 -6.74
N MET A 778 2.62 24.35 -5.57
CA MET A 778 1.50 23.42 -5.38
C MET A 778 0.44 24.02 -4.45
N GLY A 779 -0.82 23.64 -4.66
CA GLY A 779 -1.95 24.05 -3.83
C GLY A 779 -2.34 23.01 -2.78
N ASN A 780 -3.08 23.47 -1.77
CA ASN A 780 -3.82 22.64 -0.82
C ASN A 780 -5.19 23.26 -0.53
N ASP A 781 -6.27 22.47 -0.65
CA ASP A 781 -7.65 22.87 -0.32
C ASP A 781 -8.25 22.08 0.85
N ALA A 782 -7.41 21.57 1.74
CA ALA A 782 -7.81 20.80 2.93
C ALA A 782 -8.47 21.66 4.02
N VAL A 783 -9.60 22.29 3.68
CA VAL A 783 -10.46 23.06 4.57
C VAL A 783 -11.91 22.61 4.46
N SER A 784 -12.73 23.00 5.44
CA SER A 784 -14.17 22.78 5.45
C SER A 784 -14.86 23.51 4.29
N ALA A 785 -15.84 22.86 3.67
CA ALA A 785 -16.64 23.48 2.61
C ALA A 785 -17.50 24.63 3.16
N PHE A 786 -17.83 25.60 2.30
CA PHE A 786 -18.76 26.70 2.57
C PHE A 786 -18.40 27.64 3.72
N GLN A 787 -17.14 27.65 4.20
CA GLN A 787 -16.70 28.60 5.24
C GLN A 787 -16.88 30.08 4.84
N TYR A 788 -16.97 30.38 3.54
CA TYR A 788 -17.27 31.72 3.03
C TYR A 788 -18.75 32.13 3.16
N MET A 789 -19.63 31.22 3.62
CA MET A 789 -21.05 31.47 3.87
C MET A 789 -21.33 31.48 5.37
N MET A 790 -22.31 32.30 5.79
CA MET A 790 -22.88 32.22 7.14
C MET A 790 -23.88 31.06 7.19
N THR A 791 -23.69 30.13 8.11
CA THR A 791 -24.54 28.94 8.26
C THR A 791 -25.26 28.94 9.60
N TYR A 792 -26.48 28.38 9.61
CA TYR A 792 -27.33 28.24 10.78
C TYR A 792 -27.59 26.76 11.06
N GLY A 793 -27.69 26.42 12.35
CA GLY A 793 -28.02 25.09 12.83
C GLY A 793 -29.08 25.15 13.90
N PHE A 794 -29.73 24.02 14.17
CA PHE A 794 -30.65 23.90 15.30
C PHE A 794 -29.84 23.78 16.60
N GLY A 795 -30.22 24.54 17.63
CA GLY A 795 -29.53 24.62 18.91
C GLY A 795 -30.18 25.63 19.85
N ASN A 796 -29.66 25.76 21.07
CA ASN A 796 -30.25 26.60 22.13
C ASN A 796 -31.75 26.34 22.28
N ASN A 797 -32.14 25.07 22.40
CA ASN A 797 -33.53 24.70 22.61
C ASN A 797 -34.08 25.39 23.87
N TYR A 798 -35.34 25.84 23.80
CA TYR A 798 -36.03 26.52 24.88
C TYR A 798 -37.34 25.80 25.19
N VAL A 799 -37.67 25.70 26.47
CA VAL A 799 -38.94 25.11 26.91
C VAL A 799 -40.00 26.22 26.96
N ILE A 800 -40.99 26.15 26.08
CA ILE A 800 -42.15 27.06 26.07
C ILE A 800 -43.41 26.23 26.33
N GLY A 801 -44.11 26.53 27.42
CA GLY A 801 -45.35 25.84 27.79
C GLY A 801 -45.18 24.31 27.95
N ASN A 802 -44.10 23.88 28.60
CA ASN A 802 -43.67 22.47 28.75
C ASN A 802 -43.34 21.73 27.44
N ASN A 803 -43.20 22.43 26.31
CA ASN A 803 -42.74 21.84 25.06
C ASN A 803 -41.31 22.28 24.76
N ASP A 804 -40.47 21.34 24.35
CA ASP A 804 -39.15 21.65 23.82
C ASP A 804 -39.30 22.30 22.44
N VAL A 805 -38.80 23.52 22.29
CA VAL A 805 -38.82 24.26 21.03
C VAL A 805 -37.39 24.49 20.60
N SER A 806 -37.06 24.01 19.40
CA SER A 806 -35.69 24.11 18.89
C SER A 806 -35.42 25.53 18.39
N GLY A 807 -34.32 26.11 18.87
CA GLY A 807 -33.82 27.40 18.41
C GLY A 807 -32.96 27.27 17.16
N LEU A 808 -32.75 28.41 16.50
CA LEU A 808 -31.79 28.54 15.40
C LEU A 808 -30.59 29.33 15.89
N VAL A 809 -29.40 28.77 15.75
CA VAL A 809 -28.14 29.40 16.16
C VAL A 809 -27.20 29.54 14.98
N GLN A 810 -26.49 30.65 14.92
CA GLN A 810 -25.38 30.82 13.99
C GLN A 810 -24.26 29.82 14.36
N THR A 811 -23.77 29.09 13.37
CA THR A 811 -22.78 28.01 13.59
C THR A 811 -21.35 28.42 13.26
N ASN A 812 -21.15 29.50 12.50
CA ASN A 812 -19.84 30.00 12.11
C ASN A 812 -19.82 31.51 11.86
N VAL A 813 -18.63 32.11 11.91
CA VAL A 813 -18.35 33.42 11.31
C VAL A 813 -17.79 33.21 9.90
N PRO A 814 -18.33 33.86 8.85
CA PRO A 814 -17.91 33.61 7.47
C PRO A 814 -16.55 34.25 7.13
N ASN A 815 -15.74 33.57 6.30
CA ASN A 815 -14.54 34.13 5.68
C ASN A 815 -14.73 34.25 4.15
N PRO A 816 -15.15 35.42 3.63
CA PRO A 816 -15.39 35.61 2.20
C PRO A 816 -14.10 35.70 1.36
N PHE A 817 -12.92 35.76 1.99
CA PHE A 817 -11.62 35.89 1.31
C PHE A 817 -10.81 34.59 1.30
N ILE A 818 -11.35 33.51 1.87
CA ILE A 818 -10.69 32.22 1.95
C ILE A 818 -10.21 31.72 0.58
N THR A 819 -8.96 31.28 0.52
CA THR A 819 -8.34 30.74 -0.70
C THR A 819 -7.35 29.61 -0.39
N TRP A 820 -6.62 29.18 -1.41
CA TRP A 820 -5.67 28.08 -1.37
C TRP A 820 -4.52 28.31 -0.39
N GLU A 821 -4.14 27.28 0.34
CA GLU A 821 -2.81 27.18 0.96
C GLU A 821 -1.79 26.83 -0.15
N THR A 822 -0.59 27.42 -0.13
CA THR A 822 0.42 27.26 -1.20
C THR A 822 1.75 26.72 -0.68
N ALA A 823 2.36 25.77 -1.41
CA ALA A 823 3.76 25.38 -1.20
C ALA A 823 4.61 25.77 -2.40
N GLU A 824 5.76 26.36 -2.12
CA GLU A 824 6.81 26.64 -3.10
C GLU A 824 8.04 25.80 -2.74
N THR A 825 8.38 24.85 -3.61
CA THR A 825 9.43 23.86 -3.36
C THR A 825 10.53 23.98 -4.39
N TRP A 826 11.77 24.04 -3.92
CA TRP A 826 12.99 24.03 -4.71
C TRP A 826 13.79 22.76 -4.38
N ASN A 827 14.37 22.14 -5.39
CA ASN A 827 15.25 20.98 -5.26
C ASN A 827 16.52 21.18 -6.09
N ALA A 828 17.65 20.76 -5.55
CA ALA A 828 18.91 20.63 -6.28
C ALA A 828 19.52 19.28 -5.92
N GLY A 829 19.95 18.52 -6.91
CA GLY A 829 20.49 17.19 -6.69
C GLY A 829 21.47 16.77 -7.76
N PHE A 830 22.15 15.66 -7.49
CA PHE A 830 23.00 15.00 -8.47
C PHE A 830 22.89 13.48 -8.35
N GLU A 831 23.16 12.82 -9.46
CA GLU A 831 23.27 11.37 -9.57
C GLU A 831 24.64 11.05 -10.18
N ALA A 832 25.38 10.14 -9.57
CA ALA A 832 26.67 9.68 -10.06
C ALA A 832 26.75 8.15 -9.98
N GLY A 833 27.12 7.51 -11.08
CA GLY A 833 27.47 6.10 -11.15
C GLY A 833 28.96 5.95 -11.42
N LEU A 834 29.69 5.30 -10.52
CA LEU A 834 31.14 5.19 -10.54
C LEU A 834 31.58 3.74 -10.78
N TRP A 835 32.73 3.57 -11.46
CA TRP A 835 33.34 2.30 -11.82
C TRP A 835 32.35 1.32 -12.46
N ASN A 836 31.67 1.78 -13.53
CA ASN A 836 30.69 0.99 -14.28
C ASN A 836 29.54 0.43 -13.42
N GLY A 837 29.00 1.25 -12.51
CA GLY A 837 27.83 0.89 -11.69
C GLY A 837 28.17 0.13 -10.41
N LEU A 838 29.47 0.02 -10.06
CA LEU A 838 29.90 -0.57 -8.80
C LEU A 838 29.43 0.26 -7.60
N LEU A 839 29.43 1.59 -7.73
CA LEU A 839 28.92 2.52 -6.71
C LEU A 839 28.00 3.57 -7.35
N ASP A 840 26.74 3.60 -6.93
CA ASP A 840 25.79 4.64 -7.27
C ASP A 840 25.55 5.58 -6.07
N VAL A 841 25.56 6.88 -6.37
CA VAL A 841 25.31 7.96 -5.40
C VAL A 841 24.19 8.83 -5.94
N GLU A 842 23.13 9.00 -5.15
CA GLU A 842 22.07 9.97 -5.41
C GLU A 842 21.94 10.91 -4.22
N PHE A 843 22.04 12.21 -4.48
CA PHE A 843 21.93 13.24 -3.44
C PHE A 843 20.89 14.29 -3.85
N ASP A 844 20.03 14.66 -2.92
CA ASP A 844 19.12 15.80 -3.05
C ASP A 844 19.22 16.74 -1.84
N TYR A 845 19.20 18.04 -2.12
CA TYR A 845 18.87 19.08 -1.16
C TYR A 845 17.54 19.72 -1.55
N PHE A 846 16.63 19.86 -0.58
CA PHE A 846 15.33 20.48 -0.81
C PHE A 846 15.03 21.59 0.18
N LYS A 847 14.26 22.57 -0.28
CA LYS A 847 13.66 23.62 0.56
C LYS A 847 12.24 23.89 0.07
N SER A 848 11.29 23.80 0.98
CA SER A 848 9.88 24.10 0.74
C SER A 848 9.42 25.19 1.70
N ARG A 849 8.74 26.20 1.18
CA ARG A 849 8.02 27.21 1.97
C ARG A 849 6.53 26.99 1.79
N ARG A 850 5.84 26.79 2.90
CA ARG A 850 4.39 26.77 2.96
C ARG A 850 3.90 28.14 3.42
N SER A 851 3.06 28.75 2.60
CA SER A 851 2.43 30.05 2.84
C SER A 851 0.92 29.90 2.81
N ASP A 852 0.21 30.92 3.30
CA ASP A 852 -1.26 30.98 3.27
C ASP A 852 -1.93 29.80 3.98
N ILE A 853 -1.26 29.23 4.99
CA ILE A 853 -1.79 28.07 5.72
C ILE A 853 -3.10 28.47 6.40
N LEU A 854 -4.12 27.66 6.20
CA LEU A 854 -5.48 27.86 6.72
C LEU A 854 -5.50 27.55 8.22
N THR A 855 -5.48 28.61 9.04
CA THR A 855 -5.48 28.52 10.51
C THR A 855 -6.36 29.60 11.13
N LYS A 856 -6.91 29.33 12.33
CA LYS A 856 -7.73 30.29 13.08
C LYS A 856 -6.89 31.33 13.81
N ARG A 857 -7.47 32.52 14.04
CA ARG A 857 -6.92 33.56 14.94
C ARG A 857 -7.33 33.35 16.40
N ASN A 858 -7.03 32.17 16.93
CA ASN A 858 -7.49 31.77 18.26
C ASN A 858 -6.62 32.27 19.42
N ALA A 859 -5.43 32.81 19.17
CA ALA A 859 -4.57 33.37 20.22
C ALA A 859 -4.78 34.87 20.41
N THR A 860 -5.17 35.57 19.36
CA THR A 860 -5.35 37.03 19.38
C THR A 860 -6.79 37.45 19.74
N VAL A 861 -7.79 36.60 19.48
CA VAL A 861 -9.20 36.89 19.77
C VAL A 861 -9.62 36.19 21.07
N PRO A 862 -10.09 36.91 22.10
CA PRO A 862 -10.47 36.30 23.37
C PRO A 862 -11.70 35.39 23.29
N ASP A 863 -11.68 34.30 24.05
CA ASP A 863 -12.79 33.33 24.13
C ASP A 863 -14.10 33.95 24.64
N TYR A 864 -14.04 35.00 25.48
CA TYR A 864 -15.23 35.69 25.99
C TYR A 864 -16.09 36.36 24.89
N THR A 865 -15.54 36.53 23.68
CA THR A 865 -16.31 37.02 22.52
C THR A 865 -17.38 36.04 22.06
N GLY A 866 -17.27 34.75 22.43
CA GLY A 866 -18.19 33.69 22.01
C GLY A 866 -18.17 33.40 20.51
N LEU A 867 -17.19 33.92 19.77
CA LEU A 867 -17.10 33.75 18.32
C LEU A 867 -16.39 32.44 17.96
N THR A 868 -17.01 31.64 17.10
CA THR A 868 -16.34 30.53 16.42
C THR A 868 -15.66 31.06 15.15
N LEU A 869 -14.37 31.36 15.25
CA LEU A 869 -13.61 31.94 14.14
C LEU A 869 -13.38 30.96 12.98
N PRO A 870 -13.41 31.45 11.73
CA PRO A 870 -13.06 30.68 10.55
C PRO A 870 -11.55 30.50 10.44
N ASP A 871 -11.13 29.55 9.61
CA ASP A 871 -9.74 29.47 9.15
C ASP A 871 -9.43 30.66 8.22
N GLU A 872 -8.27 31.27 8.42
CA GLU A 872 -7.70 32.33 7.58
C GLU A 872 -6.36 31.88 6.98
N ASN A 873 -6.02 32.41 5.80
CA ASN A 873 -4.77 32.14 5.10
C ASN A 873 -3.60 32.94 5.73
N ILE A 874 -3.15 32.56 6.92
CA ILE A 874 -2.18 33.37 7.69
C ILE A 874 -0.90 32.62 8.06
N GLY A 875 -0.94 31.30 8.25
CA GLY A 875 0.24 30.57 8.74
C GLY A 875 1.35 30.44 7.70
N ILE A 876 2.61 30.42 8.16
CA ILE A 876 3.80 30.23 7.29
C ILE A 876 4.79 29.26 7.96
N VAL A 877 5.23 28.23 7.22
CA VAL A 877 6.18 27.22 7.69
C VAL A 877 7.24 26.95 6.62
N ASP A 878 8.51 26.97 7.01
CA ASP A 878 9.62 26.49 6.17
C ASP A 878 9.97 25.05 6.51
N ASN A 879 10.31 24.24 5.50
CA ASN A 879 10.81 22.89 5.64
C ASN A 879 12.02 22.68 4.71
N ARG A 880 13.09 22.08 5.20
CA ARG A 880 14.31 21.84 4.41
C ARG A 880 15.03 20.59 4.85
N GLY A 881 15.85 20.02 3.97
CA GLY A 881 16.51 18.76 4.25
C GLY A 881 17.46 18.28 3.17
N VAL A 882 18.08 17.13 3.46
CA VAL A 882 18.95 16.40 2.54
C VAL A 882 18.53 14.93 2.49
N GLU A 883 18.67 14.34 1.31
CA GLU A 883 18.44 12.92 1.05
C GLU A 883 19.70 12.36 0.35
N LEU A 884 20.19 11.22 0.81
CA LEU A 884 21.35 10.54 0.25
C LEU A 884 21.01 9.06 0.07
N VAL A 885 21.25 8.52 -1.11
CA VAL A 885 21.20 7.08 -1.40
C VAL A 885 22.58 6.65 -1.89
N LEU A 886 23.09 5.58 -1.29
CA LEU A 886 24.32 4.91 -1.70
C LEU A 886 23.96 3.47 -2.02
N SER A 887 24.29 3.02 -3.23
CA SER A 887 24.11 1.63 -3.63
C SER A 887 25.41 1.08 -4.17
N HIS A 888 25.74 -0.15 -3.78
CA HIS A 888 26.92 -0.86 -4.24
C HIS A 888 26.52 -2.29 -4.62
N ALA A 889 26.75 -2.66 -5.86
CA ALA A 889 26.46 -3.99 -6.37
C ALA A 889 27.71 -4.58 -7.01
N ASN A 890 28.04 -5.83 -6.69
CA ASN A 890 29.20 -6.49 -7.28
C ASN A 890 28.99 -8.01 -7.37
N ASN A 891 29.72 -8.63 -8.29
CA ASN A 891 29.78 -10.07 -8.47
C ASN A 891 31.22 -10.53 -8.21
N VAL A 892 31.38 -11.45 -7.27
CA VAL A 892 32.65 -12.09 -6.94
C VAL A 892 32.50 -13.56 -7.28
N ASN A 893 32.94 -13.95 -8.48
CA ASN A 893 32.68 -15.27 -9.08
C ASN A 893 31.16 -15.55 -9.14
N GLU A 894 30.71 -16.67 -8.57
CA GLU A 894 29.30 -17.07 -8.50
C GLU A 894 28.49 -16.29 -7.44
N PHE A 895 29.16 -15.55 -6.55
CA PHE A 895 28.49 -14.79 -5.49
C PHE A 895 28.15 -13.38 -5.97
N SER A 896 26.86 -13.07 -6.03
CA SER A 896 26.37 -11.72 -6.30
C SER A 896 25.84 -11.07 -5.02
N TYR A 897 26.14 -9.78 -4.85
CA TYR A 897 25.57 -9.01 -3.75
C TYR A 897 25.19 -7.61 -4.20
N GLN A 898 24.17 -7.08 -3.53
CA GLN A 898 23.73 -5.70 -3.67
C GLN A 898 23.46 -5.14 -2.28
N LEU A 899 24.14 -4.05 -1.96
CA LEU A 899 23.97 -3.29 -0.73
C LEU A 899 23.42 -1.92 -1.12
N SER A 900 22.33 -1.50 -0.50
CA SER A 900 21.78 -0.17 -0.69
C SER A 900 21.39 0.42 0.65
N GLY A 901 21.74 1.67 0.87
CA GLY A 901 21.42 2.44 2.06
C GLY A 901 20.88 3.80 1.68
N ASN A 902 19.89 4.28 2.42
CA ASN A 902 19.40 5.64 2.29
C ASN A 902 19.40 6.37 3.64
N VAL A 903 19.64 7.67 3.58
CA VAL A 903 19.57 8.59 4.72
C VAL A 903 18.69 9.76 4.30
N SER A 904 17.80 10.19 5.18
CA SER A 904 16.95 11.36 4.96
C SER A 904 16.88 12.20 6.23
N PHE A 905 17.17 13.49 6.10
CA PHE A 905 17.07 14.46 7.17
C PHE A 905 16.15 15.59 6.73
N ALA A 906 15.12 15.87 7.53
CA ALA A 906 14.17 16.95 7.29
C ALA A 906 13.93 17.74 8.58
N ARG A 907 13.91 19.07 8.47
CA ARG A 907 13.63 19.98 9.59
C ARG A 907 12.73 21.11 9.15
N ASN A 908 11.68 21.33 9.94
CA ASN A 908 10.77 22.45 9.77
C ASN A 908 11.04 23.60 10.76
N LYS A 909 10.48 24.76 10.44
CA LYS A 909 10.51 25.98 11.24
C LYS A 909 9.24 26.77 10.99
N VAL A 910 8.52 27.12 12.06
CA VAL A 910 7.40 28.07 11.98
C VAL A 910 7.96 29.46 11.71
N VAL A 911 7.52 30.07 10.62
CA VAL A 911 7.88 31.44 10.23
C VAL A 911 6.84 32.42 10.75
N PHE A 912 5.56 32.02 10.71
CA PHE A 912 4.46 32.79 11.27
C PHE A 912 3.35 31.85 11.77
N ALA A 913 2.79 32.18 12.94
CA ALA A 913 1.55 31.64 13.49
C ALA A 913 0.79 32.76 14.22
N ASP A 914 -0.52 32.60 14.43
CA ASP A 914 -1.25 33.50 15.33
C ASP A 914 -0.81 33.24 16.78
N GLU A 915 -0.33 34.27 17.45
CA GLU A 915 0.30 34.18 18.77
C GLU A 915 -0.19 35.31 19.67
N GLN A 916 -0.29 35.06 20.98
CA GLN A 916 -0.79 36.06 21.92
C GLN A 916 0.12 37.31 21.90
N PRO A 917 -0.43 38.53 21.78
CA PRO A 917 0.37 39.76 21.67
C PRO A 917 1.33 40.01 22.85
N ALA A 918 0.96 39.54 24.06
CA ALA A 918 1.75 39.69 25.28
C ALA A 918 2.58 38.44 25.63
N ALA A 919 2.75 37.50 24.70
CA ALA A 919 3.60 36.34 24.94
C ALA A 919 5.08 36.71 24.95
N GLU A 920 5.84 36.08 25.82
CA GLU A 920 7.29 36.25 25.91
C GLU A 920 8.02 35.53 24.75
N PRO A 921 9.25 35.95 24.37
CA PRO A 921 9.99 35.34 23.27
C PRO A 921 10.17 33.81 23.36
N TYR A 922 10.17 33.26 24.57
CA TYR A 922 10.26 31.81 24.81
C TYR A 922 8.93 31.06 24.67
N GLN A 923 7.80 31.75 24.51
CA GLN A 923 6.48 31.11 24.34
C GLN A 923 6.09 30.98 22.87
N TYR A 924 6.70 31.78 21.98
CA TYR A 924 6.39 31.73 20.56
C TYR A 924 6.65 30.36 19.92
N ALA A 925 5.73 29.81 19.15
CA ALA A 925 6.03 28.81 18.13
C ALA A 925 6.93 29.39 17.03
N THR A 926 6.81 30.69 16.73
CA THR A 926 7.63 31.37 15.72
C THR A 926 9.13 31.19 16.00
N GLY A 927 9.87 30.79 14.96
CA GLY A 927 11.30 30.51 15.06
C GLY A 927 11.64 29.06 15.39
N ARG A 928 10.66 28.22 15.73
CA ARG A 928 10.87 26.88 16.30
C ARG A 928 10.30 25.78 15.42
N PRO A 929 10.75 24.52 15.59
CA PRO A 929 10.16 23.39 14.89
C PRO A 929 8.68 23.25 15.23
N PHE A 930 7.91 22.87 14.23
CA PHE A 930 6.48 22.62 14.39
C PHE A 930 6.25 21.49 15.41
N GLY A 931 5.28 21.69 16.32
CA GLY A 931 4.93 20.72 17.36
C GLY A 931 5.94 20.63 18.52
N ALA A 932 6.87 21.58 18.62
CA ALA A 932 7.73 21.69 19.79
C ALA A 932 6.87 22.00 21.02
N ALA A 933 7.06 21.22 22.09
CA ALA A 933 6.38 21.42 23.36
C ALA A 933 7.22 22.35 24.24
N LEU A 934 6.53 23.26 24.89
CA LEU A 934 7.08 24.10 25.94
C LEU A 934 6.99 23.30 27.25
N LEU A 935 8.15 22.96 27.84
CA LEU A 935 8.24 22.08 29.02
C LEU A 935 9.33 22.56 30.00
N TYR A 936 9.20 22.21 31.28
CA TYR A 936 10.25 22.43 32.27
C TYR A 936 11.47 21.55 31.99
N ARG A 937 12.68 22.10 32.14
CA ARG A 937 13.92 21.33 32.05
C ARG A 937 14.36 20.87 33.43
N SER A 938 14.26 19.56 33.69
CA SER A 938 14.81 18.96 34.89
C SER A 938 16.33 18.75 34.76
N LEU A 939 17.08 19.11 35.81
CA LEU A 939 18.52 18.91 35.94
C LEU A 939 18.88 17.66 36.76
N GLY A 940 17.87 16.93 37.26
CA GLY A 940 18.02 15.78 38.13
C GLY A 940 17.04 15.83 39.30
N VAL A 941 17.40 15.15 40.38
CA VAL A 941 16.66 15.14 41.66
C VAL A 941 17.54 15.72 42.75
N TYR A 942 16.93 16.41 43.72
CA TYR A 942 17.61 16.89 44.92
C TYR A 942 18.08 15.70 45.75
N ARG A 943 19.36 15.70 46.18
CA ARG A 943 19.94 14.60 46.97
C ARG A 943 19.74 14.78 48.46
N ASP A 944 19.81 16.02 48.92
CA ASP A 944 19.76 16.39 50.31
C ASP A 944 19.19 17.81 50.47
N GLN A 945 18.88 18.18 51.71
CA GLN A 945 18.26 19.47 52.00
C GLN A 945 19.21 20.64 51.71
N ALA A 946 20.52 20.44 51.90
CA ALA A 946 21.52 21.47 51.60
C ALA A 946 21.51 21.84 50.12
N GLN A 947 21.28 20.88 49.22
CA GLN A 947 21.12 21.13 47.81
C GLN A 947 19.83 21.91 47.49
N VAL A 948 18.72 21.60 48.16
CA VAL A 948 17.46 22.36 48.02
C VAL A 948 17.69 23.81 48.44
N ASP A 949 18.23 24.01 49.64
CA ASP A 949 18.43 25.34 50.24
C ASP A 949 19.43 26.19 49.43
N ALA A 950 20.39 25.55 48.75
CA ALA A 950 21.43 26.22 47.97
C ALA A 950 21.01 26.63 46.54
N THR A 951 19.81 26.26 46.08
CA THR A 951 19.36 26.55 44.70
C THR A 951 17.92 27.05 44.65
N PRO A 952 17.55 27.85 43.64
CA PRO A 952 16.14 28.20 43.39
C PRO A 952 15.24 26.96 43.28
N HIS A 953 14.15 26.95 44.04
CA HIS A 953 13.23 25.81 44.11
C HIS A 953 11.79 26.26 44.33
N LEU A 954 10.84 25.38 44.01
CA LEU A 954 9.42 25.63 44.28
C LEU A 954 9.15 25.57 45.79
N PRO A 955 8.22 26.37 46.33
CA PRO A 955 7.81 26.25 47.73
C PRO A 955 7.39 24.81 48.07
N GLY A 956 7.94 24.27 49.16
CA GLY A 956 7.67 22.90 49.61
C GLY A 956 8.53 21.81 48.97
N THR A 957 9.53 22.16 48.15
CA THR A 957 10.51 21.23 47.58
C THR A 957 11.29 20.50 48.70
N LYS A 958 11.49 19.20 48.53
CA LYS A 958 12.24 18.31 49.44
C LYS A 958 13.29 17.49 48.68
N PRO A 959 14.26 16.86 49.37
CA PRO A 959 15.12 15.86 48.76
C PRO A 959 14.29 14.77 48.06
N GLY A 960 14.69 14.39 46.86
CA GLY A 960 13.95 13.50 45.97
C GLY A 960 13.15 14.23 44.89
N ASP A 961 12.76 15.49 45.10
CA ASP A 961 12.03 16.27 44.11
C ASP A 961 12.91 16.66 42.92
N LEU A 962 12.28 16.99 41.79
CA LEU A 962 12.95 17.40 40.57
C LEU A 962 13.60 18.79 40.73
N ILE A 963 14.86 18.87 40.32
CA ILE A 963 15.57 20.15 40.18
C ILE A 963 15.15 20.76 38.86
N TYR A 964 14.53 21.94 38.88
CA TYR A 964 14.21 22.68 37.67
C TYR A 964 15.31 23.68 37.33
N GLN A 965 15.64 23.80 36.05
CA GLN A 965 16.55 24.83 35.60
C GLN A 965 15.90 26.21 35.79
N ASP A 966 16.56 27.10 36.52
CA ASP A 966 16.30 28.54 36.42
C ASP A 966 16.88 29.02 35.07
N VAL A 967 15.98 29.41 34.17
CA VAL A 967 16.33 29.78 32.79
C VAL A 967 16.43 31.30 32.60
N ASN A 968 15.90 32.11 33.53
CA ASN A 968 16.00 33.58 33.46
C ASN A 968 17.05 34.15 34.42
N GLY A 969 17.54 33.36 35.38
CA GLY A 969 18.58 33.74 36.33
C GLY A 969 18.09 34.71 37.40
N ASP A 970 16.78 34.78 37.65
CA ASP A 970 16.20 35.67 38.68
C ASP A 970 16.19 35.05 40.07
N GLY A 971 16.55 33.76 40.19
CA GLY A 971 16.59 33.05 41.46
C GLY A 971 15.24 32.51 41.93
N GLU A 972 14.19 32.58 41.11
CA GLU A 972 12.85 32.09 41.43
C GLU A 972 12.38 30.99 40.46
N ILE A 973 11.66 30.00 40.97
CA ILE A 973 10.96 28.99 40.16
C ILE A 973 9.46 29.17 40.39
N ASP A 974 8.73 29.74 39.42
CA ASP A 974 7.27 29.98 39.53
C ASP A 974 6.51 29.56 38.26
N SER A 975 5.18 29.47 38.33
CA SER A 975 4.36 29.11 37.16
C SER A 975 4.15 30.26 36.16
N ASN A 976 4.39 31.51 36.58
CA ASN A 976 4.15 32.72 35.78
C ASN A 976 5.39 33.17 34.98
N LYS A 977 6.59 32.71 35.34
CA LYS A 977 7.87 33.19 34.79
C LYS A 977 8.96 32.13 34.67
N ALA A 978 8.80 30.91 35.22
CA ALA A 978 9.76 29.84 34.96
C ALA A 978 9.77 29.48 33.47
N LYS A 979 10.84 29.87 32.79
CA LYS A 979 10.95 29.62 31.36
C LYS A 979 11.13 28.14 31.13
N GLN A 980 10.07 27.55 30.63
CA GLN A 980 10.09 26.28 29.97
C GLN A 980 11.09 26.35 28.79
N THR A 981 11.99 25.38 28.70
CA THR A 981 12.88 25.25 27.54
C THR A 981 12.17 24.40 26.51
N PHE A 982 12.09 24.84 25.26
CA PHE A 982 11.64 23.95 24.19
C PHE A 982 12.58 22.75 24.13
N LEU A 983 12.05 21.57 24.47
CA LEU A 983 12.73 20.33 24.12
C LEU A 983 12.84 20.33 22.59
N LYS A 984 14.08 20.21 22.10
CA LYS A 984 14.34 20.02 20.66
C LYS A 984 13.39 18.93 20.15
N SER A 985 12.90 19.07 18.92
CA SER A 985 11.91 18.15 18.36
C SER A 985 12.31 16.69 18.60
N PHE A 986 11.32 15.80 18.69
CA PHE A 986 11.54 14.35 18.87
C PHE A 986 12.56 13.75 17.87
N LEU A 987 12.74 14.37 16.69
CA LEU A 987 13.75 14.02 15.70
C LEU A 987 15.19 14.42 16.10
N ASP A 988 15.39 15.64 16.63
CA ASP A 988 16.71 16.13 17.05
C ASP A 988 17.26 15.33 18.23
N LEU A 989 16.38 14.91 19.17
CA LEU A 989 16.74 14.11 20.34
C LEU A 989 17.23 12.70 19.98
N ARG A 990 16.70 12.06 18.94
CA ARG A 990 17.13 10.71 18.52
C ARG A 990 18.46 10.70 17.77
N LEU A 991 18.72 11.71 16.95
CA LEU A 991 20.00 11.82 16.24
C LEU A 991 21.15 12.16 17.22
N THR A 992 20.94 13.10 18.15
CA THR A 992 22.00 13.44 19.13
C THR A 992 22.23 12.38 20.20
N SER A 993 21.20 11.62 20.62
CA SER A 993 21.40 10.47 21.52
C SER A 993 22.07 9.30 20.80
N ARG A 994 21.55 8.86 19.64
CA ARG A 994 22.11 7.71 18.92
C ARG A 994 23.50 7.96 18.36
N ILE A 995 23.84 9.17 17.90
CA ILE A 995 25.22 9.48 17.46
C ILE A 995 26.18 9.51 18.66
N LYS A 996 25.75 9.97 19.83
CA LYS A 996 26.57 9.86 21.06
C LYS A 996 26.81 8.40 21.45
N ASP A 997 25.79 7.57 21.36
CA ASP A 997 25.90 6.15 21.71
C ASP A 997 26.71 5.34 20.68
N LEU A 998 26.68 5.75 19.39
CA LEU A 998 27.42 5.08 18.31
C LEU A 998 28.90 5.51 18.23
N ILE A 999 29.21 6.75 18.60
CA ILE A 999 30.58 7.31 18.48
C ILE A 999 31.33 7.25 19.82
N TRP A 1000 30.63 7.18 20.96
CA TRP A 1000 31.27 7.24 22.28
C TRP A 1000 30.56 6.37 23.33
N PRO A 1001 30.62 5.02 23.23
CA PRO A 1001 29.96 4.13 24.19
C PRO A 1001 30.54 4.20 25.62
N TYR A 1002 31.62 4.97 25.85
CA TYR A 1002 32.22 5.13 27.17
C TYR A 1002 32.62 6.59 27.44
N SER A 1003 31.74 7.36 28.08
CA SER A 1003 32.17 8.53 28.86
C SER A 1003 31.71 8.39 30.31
N SER A 1004 32.70 8.08 31.15
CA SER A 1004 32.77 8.25 32.61
C SER A 1004 31.61 7.72 33.45
N ARG A 1005 31.64 6.43 33.76
CA ARG A 1005 31.43 5.85 35.10
C ARG A 1005 32.07 4.47 35.07
N ASP A 1006 32.68 4.07 36.19
CA ASP A 1006 33.41 2.81 36.41
C ASP A 1006 34.88 2.78 35.95
N ARG A 1007 35.72 3.55 36.67
CA ARG A 1007 37.07 3.10 36.97
C ARG A 1007 36.99 2.15 38.18
N LYS A 1008 37.09 0.84 37.95
CA LYS A 1008 37.80 -0.16 38.77
C LYS A 1008 37.57 -1.57 38.23
N MET A 1009 38.66 -2.36 38.21
CA MET A 1009 38.75 -3.79 37.84
C MET A 1009 38.59 -4.07 36.32
N HIS A 1010 39.46 -4.78 35.59
CA HIS A 1010 40.55 -5.70 35.91
C HIS A 1010 41.65 -5.55 34.83
N SER A 1011 42.90 -5.60 35.28
CA SER A 1011 44.07 -5.91 34.48
C SER A 1011 44.02 -7.35 33.98
N SER A 1012 44.31 -7.57 32.69
CA SER A 1012 45.00 -8.72 32.06
C SER A 1012 44.34 -9.16 30.75
N ILE A 1013 44.98 -8.86 29.62
CA ILE A 1013 45.50 -9.81 28.62
C ILE A 1013 45.83 -9.04 27.34
N SER A 1014 47.12 -9.01 27.06
CA SER A 1014 47.75 -8.53 25.83
C SER A 1014 47.78 -9.64 24.77
N ALA A 1015 47.73 -9.20 23.50
CA ALA A 1015 48.32 -9.81 22.31
C ALA A 1015 47.63 -11.04 21.67
N VAL A 1016 47.17 -10.85 20.43
CA VAL A 1016 47.43 -11.57 19.15
C VAL A 1016 46.39 -10.96 18.17
N GLY A 1017 46.67 -10.35 17.02
CA GLY A 1017 47.74 -10.57 16.05
C GLY A 1017 47.08 -11.00 14.73
N SER A 1018 46.88 -10.03 13.81
CA SER A 1018 46.80 -10.19 12.35
C SER A 1018 46.11 -11.42 11.74
N ARG A 1019 44.94 -11.22 11.12
CA ARG A 1019 44.63 -11.60 9.73
C ARG A 1019 43.34 -10.94 9.26
#